data_AF-A0A9E7B187-F1
#
_entry.id   AF-A0A9E7B187-F1
#
_cell.length_a   1.000
_cell.length_b   1.000
_cell.length_c   1.000
_cell.angle_alpha   90.00
_cell.angle_beta   90.00
_cell.angle_gamma   90.00
#
_symmetry.space_group_name_H-M   'P 1'
#
loop_
_entity.id
_entity.type
_entity.pdbx_description
1 polymer ?
#
loop_
_entity_poly.entity_id
_entity_poly.type
_entity_poly.pdbx_seq_one_letter_code
_entity_poly.pdbx_strand_id
1 'polypeptide(L)'
;MTGSHRTQAGGRIDRQKKINFTFNGKSYVGMEGDTLASALLANGVHLLGRSFKYHRPRGIVAAGAEEPNSMVQLGEGAVTEPNIRATQISLYEGLSASSVNVWPSVEFDVSAMNGLFAKIFTAGFYNKTFMWPRDMWIKLYEPVIRRAAGWGKAPTTSDPDIYDHMHLTVDVMVVGGGPAGLSAALAAGRSGARVLLIDEQSEFGGSLLSLNRQIDGKNAAEWISETVSELAGMEDVTLLNRSIAFGYYDQNYLCVLEQRTDHLPQAMRKGKVRQRVWHIRAIEVVLATGAHERPLVFANNDRPGIMLAGAVQTYVNRYGVLPGRKMVIFTNNDAGYETAIDAKAAGANIAAILDAREEADGELIEAAKALGIRILPGYAITGVEGGKRVKAVEVRKIQKGAKVYTSAPERIACDLVAMSGGWSPVVHLFSQSQGKLHYREEEVCFVPGTPVQKQSFAGALNGSFSLSACLEEGAKAGAEAATKTGFTAKAANALKVDEPAMGRIEPFWIVPGARPVGEGGAKHFVDLQNDTTAADIELAVREGFESVEHVKRYTLTGFGTDQGKTSNINALAILSGILDKPIPKVGTTTFRPPYTPVSYGALAGRNLGDWSDPVRITSIHDWHVASGAEFENVGQWKRPWYFPKAGEDMHAATNRECLAVRNGVGVLDASTLGKIDIRGKDAAEFLNRIYTNAFAKLGVGRVRYGLMCHEDGMVFDDGTTARLAEDRFLMTTTTGNAAVVLDWLEEYLQTEWPELQVYCTSVTEQWATVSIAGPMAGKVMAKLAPEMNLSNDDFPFLSFKEGTVAGLKARVFRISFTGELTYEINVPWAQGRALWEAVMEAGAEFDITPYGTESMHILRAEKGFIIVGQETDGTTTPQDLGMGWIVSKKKPDFIGKRSYSRMDTSRTDRKQLVGLMTDNPSEVLPEGAQLVFDKNAPRPMPMVGHVTSSYYSAALGHSIALALVKGGHSKMGETIHAPLLDKTVTARIVDPVFYDKEGEKLNG
;
A
#
# COMPACT_ATOMS: atom_id res chain seq x y z
N MET A 1 22.23 -18.54 35.71
CA MET A 1 21.12 -18.46 36.66
C MET A 1 19.83 -18.63 35.87
N THR A 2 19.07 -19.70 36.10
CA THR A 2 17.72 -19.85 35.53
C THR A 2 16.86 -18.70 36.05
N GLY A 3 16.18 -17.97 35.16
CA GLY A 3 15.30 -16.86 35.55
C GLY A 3 14.28 -17.30 36.60
N SER A 4 13.91 -16.41 37.51
CA SER A 4 13.12 -16.72 38.71
C SER A 4 11.74 -17.33 38.43
N HIS A 5 11.26 -17.30 37.19
CA HIS A 5 9.95 -17.81 36.74
C HIS A 5 10.02 -18.97 35.74
N ARG A 6 11.21 -19.34 35.25
CA ARG A 6 11.38 -20.51 34.37
C ARG A 6 11.19 -21.81 35.15
N THR A 7 10.46 -22.77 34.60
CA THR A 7 10.35 -24.12 35.16
C THR A 7 11.67 -24.87 35.00
N GLN A 8 11.90 -25.91 35.82
CA GLN A 8 13.12 -26.72 35.76
C GLN A 8 13.21 -27.56 34.46
N ALA A 9 12.07 -28.02 33.94
CA ALA A 9 11.96 -28.83 32.74
C ALA A 9 10.73 -28.42 31.89
N GLY A 10 10.57 -29.01 30.71
CA GLY A 10 9.48 -28.72 29.77
C GLY A 10 9.71 -27.51 28.87
N GLY A 11 8.70 -27.15 28.09
CA GLY A 11 8.79 -26.13 27.05
C GLY A 11 9.41 -26.63 25.74
N ARG A 12 8.97 -26.03 24.63
CA ARG A 12 9.50 -26.15 23.27
C ARG A 12 10.61 -25.11 23.04
N ILE A 13 11.62 -25.16 23.88
CA ILE A 13 12.79 -24.25 23.84
C ILE A 13 14.07 -25.08 23.94
N ASP A 14 15.15 -24.61 23.32
CA ASP A 14 16.47 -25.21 23.49
C ASP A 14 17.14 -24.65 24.77
N ARG A 15 17.06 -25.42 25.85
CA ARG A 15 17.62 -25.04 27.16
C ARG A 15 19.16 -25.03 27.18
N GLN A 16 19.83 -25.57 26.17
CA GLN A 16 21.30 -25.55 26.06
C GLN A 16 21.80 -24.27 25.38
N LYS A 17 20.97 -23.64 24.53
CA LYS A 17 21.31 -22.44 23.80
C LYS A 17 20.70 -21.19 24.43
N LYS A 18 21.52 -20.50 25.21
CA LYS A 18 21.17 -19.20 25.82
C LYS A 18 21.25 -18.09 24.78
N ILE A 19 20.32 -17.15 24.87
CA ILE A 19 20.25 -15.96 24.01
C ILE A 19 20.30 -14.71 24.89
N ASN A 20 21.26 -13.82 24.63
CA ASN A 20 21.36 -12.54 25.33
C ASN A 20 20.55 -11.47 24.63
N PHE A 21 19.81 -10.68 25.40
CA PHE A 21 19.03 -9.56 24.88
C PHE A 21 18.94 -8.43 25.91
N THR A 22 18.52 -7.25 25.44
CA THR A 22 18.35 -6.06 26.26
C THR A 22 16.92 -5.56 26.19
N PHE A 23 16.33 -5.24 27.35
CA PHE A 23 15.03 -4.60 27.43
C PHE A 23 15.10 -3.40 28.39
N ASN A 24 14.68 -2.22 27.93
CA ASN A 24 14.78 -0.96 28.68
C ASN A 24 16.20 -0.70 29.22
N GLY A 25 17.22 -0.99 28.40
CA GLY A 25 18.64 -0.80 28.77
C GLY A 25 19.21 -1.81 29.76
N LYS A 26 18.43 -2.80 30.21
CA LYS A 26 18.89 -3.88 31.10
C LYS A 26 19.06 -5.18 30.33
N SER A 27 20.17 -5.88 30.56
CA SER A 27 20.45 -7.18 29.95
C SER A 27 19.71 -8.32 30.65
N TYR A 28 19.24 -9.27 29.84
CA TYR A 28 18.54 -10.48 30.24
C TYR A 28 19.02 -11.67 29.42
N VAL A 29 18.69 -12.87 29.89
CA VAL A 29 19.01 -14.13 29.19
C VAL A 29 17.71 -14.90 28.95
N GLY A 30 17.45 -15.25 27.70
CA GLY A 30 16.42 -16.19 27.27
C GLY A 30 17.03 -17.45 26.69
N MET A 31 16.20 -18.25 26.02
CA MET A 31 16.60 -19.49 25.34
C MET A 31 16.19 -19.44 23.87
N GLU A 32 16.87 -20.19 23.00
CA GLU A 32 16.40 -20.34 21.62
C GLU A 32 15.00 -20.98 21.61
N GLY A 33 14.09 -20.42 20.81
CA GLY A 33 12.66 -20.76 20.80
C GLY A 33 11.78 -19.83 21.64
N ASP A 34 12.35 -19.00 22.53
CA ASP A 34 11.58 -17.96 23.23
C ASP A 34 11.07 -16.88 22.26
N THR A 35 9.95 -16.25 22.65
CA THR A 35 9.58 -14.91 22.20
C THR A 35 10.10 -13.87 23.20
N LEU A 36 10.11 -12.59 22.82
CA LEU A 36 10.45 -11.52 23.76
C LEU A 36 9.52 -11.56 25.00
N ALA A 37 8.22 -11.83 24.81
CA ALA A 37 7.26 -11.95 25.91
C ALA A 37 7.59 -13.12 26.86
N SER A 38 7.85 -14.33 26.32
CA SER A 38 8.17 -15.50 27.16
C SER A 38 9.49 -15.31 27.91
N ALA A 39 10.51 -14.74 27.26
CA ALA A 39 11.79 -14.45 27.88
C ALA A 39 11.69 -13.39 28.99
N LEU A 40 10.88 -12.35 28.80
CA LEU A 40 10.64 -11.32 29.82
C LEU A 40 9.92 -11.91 31.04
N LEU A 41 8.86 -12.70 30.83
CA LEU A 41 8.15 -13.38 31.92
C LEU A 41 9.07 -14.33 32.69
N ALA A 42 9.91 -15.10 32.00
CA ALA A 42 10.86 -16.00 32.63
C ALA A 42 11.86 -15.29 33.56
N ASN A 43 12.18 -14.04 33.24
CA ASN A 43 13.04 -13.16 34.02
C ASN A 43 12.27 -12.29 35.04
N GLY A 44 10.96 -12.54 35.23
CA GLY A 44 10.13 -11.85 36.22
C GLY A 44 9.72 -10.43 35.82
N VAL A 45 9.76 -10.09 34.52
CA VAL A 45 9.33 -8.80 34.00
C VAL A 45 7.86 -8.90 33.57
N HIS A 46 6.98 -8.24 34.32
CA HIS A 46 5.53 -8.25 34.08
C HIS A 46 4.96 -6.89 33.68
N LEU A 47 5.69 -5.81 33.93
CA LEU A 47 5.32 -4.45 33.57
C LEU A 47 6.10 -4.05 32.31
N LEU A 48 5.42 -4.05 31.16
CA LEU A 48 6.05 -3.82 29.86
C LEU A 48 5.72 -2.44 29.27
N GLY A 49 4.60 -1.84 29.68
CA GLY A 49 4.16 -0.57 29.11
C GLY A 49 3.15 0.14 29.98
N ARG A 50 2.65 1.24 29.43
CA ARG A 50 1.60 2.07 30.03
C ARG A 50 0.46 2.24 29.04
N SER A 51 -0.75 2.31 29.56
CA SER A 51 -1.95 2.43 28.73
C SER A 51 -1.97 3.77 27.97
N PHE A 52 -2.55 3.77 26.78
CA PHE A 52 -2.50 4.89 25.84
C PHE A 52 -2.97 6.23 26.43
N LYS A 53 -4.09 6.24 27.14
CA LYS A 53 -4.77 7.45 27.59
C LYS A 53 -4.52 7.73 29.07
N TYR A 54 -4.66 6.70 29.89
CA TYR A 54 -4.59 6.84 31.35
C TYR A 54 -3.21 6.57 31.93
N HIS A 55 -2.24 6.12 31.13
CA HIS A 55 -0.89 5.73 31.57
C HIS A 55 -0.92 4.73 32.74
N ARG A 56 -1.91 3.84 32.74
CA ARG A 56 -2.04 2.78 33.75
C ARG A 56 -0.98 1.71 33.50
N PRO A 57 -0.39 1.10 34.55
CA PRO A 57 0.54 -0.03 34.39
C PRO A 57 -0.09 -1.14 33.54
N ARG A 58 0.59 -1.59 32.48
CA ARG A 58 0.14 -2.70 31.62
C ARG A 58 1.21 -3.77 31.49
N GLY A 59 0.74 -5.02 31.41
CA GLY A 59 1.56 -6.21 31.22
C GLY A 59 1.02 -7.08 30.09
N ILE A 60 1.70 -8.19 29.86
CA ILE A 60 1.32 -9.23 28.90
C ILE A 60 -0.05 -9.80 29.28
N VAL A 61 -0.92 -9.98 28.28
CA VAL A 61 -2.28 -10.51 28.45
C VAL A 61 -2.45 -11.80 27.66
N ALA A 62 -1.84 -11.89 26.49
CA ALA A 62 -2.03 -12.96 25.52
C ALA A 62 -0.70 -13.62 25.13
N ALA A 63 -0.70 -14.47 24.09
CA ALA A 63 0.49 -15.18 23.63
C ALA A 63 0.70 -15.16 22.10
N GLY A 64 -0.23 -14.59 21.32
CA GLY A 64 -0.14 -14.47 19.87
C GLY A 64 -0.41 -13.06 19.33
N ALA A 65 -1.02 -13.02 18.14
CA ALA A 65 -1.40 -11.79 17.42
C ALA A 65 -2.48 -10.95 18.13
N GLU A 66 -3.18 -11.54 19.09
CA GLU A 66 -4.24 -10.96 19.90
C GLU A 66 -3.73 -10.14 21.11
N GLU A 67 -2.42 -10.08 21.35
CA GLU A 67 -1.84 -9.27 22.44
C GLU A 67 -2.15 -7.77 22.27
N PRO A 68 -2.85 -7.13 23.25
CA PRO A 68 -3.27 -5.74 23.15
C PRO A 68 -2.34 -4.74 23.88
N ASN A 69 -1.50 -5.19 24.81
CA ASN A 69 -0.77 -4.28 25.71
C ASN A 69 0.72 -4.16 25.42
N SER A 70 1.35 -5.30 25.10
CA SER A 70 2.80 -5.47 25.17
C SER A 70 3.50 -5.09 23.89
N MET A 71 3.30 -3.83 23.46
CA MET A 71 4.04 -3.28 22.34
C MET A 71 5.38 -2.72 22.77
N VAL A 72 6.36 -2.88 21.89
CA VAL A 72 7.73 -2.42 22.12
C VAL A 72 8.25 -1.64 20.91
N GLN A 73 9.26 -0.82 21.17
CA GLN A 73 10.19 -0.36 20.14
C GLN A 73 11.26 -1.43 20.01
N LEU A 74 11.41 -2.05 18.83
CA LEU A 74 12.43 -3.06 18.54
C LEU A 74 13.60 -2.41 17.79
N GLY A 75 14.83 -2.70 18.19
CA GLY A 75 16.03 -2.18 17.53
C GLY A 75 16.22 -0.66 17.67
N GLU A 76 17.29 -0.16 17.07
CA GLU A 76 17.71 1.25 17.14
C GLU A 76 18.13 1.78 15.76
N GLY A 77 18.16 3.11 15.61
CA GLY A 77 18.59 3.75 14.36
C GLY A 77 17.72 3.39 13.16
N ALA A 78 18.35 3.02 12.05
CA ALA A 78 17.68 2.77 10.76
C ALA A 78 16.79 1.52 10.74
N VAL A 79 17.07 0.55 11.61
CA VAL A 79 16.31 -0.72 11.70
C VAL A 79 15.30 -0.71 12.83
N THR A 80 15.05 0.45 13.44
CA THR A 80 14.11 0.51 14.56
C THR A 80 12.67 0.34 14.08
N GLU A 81 11.91 -0.46 14.80
CA GLU A 81 10.52 -0.77 14.48
C GLU A 81 9.61 -0.43 15.65
N PRO A 82 8.65 0.50 15.48
CA PRO A 82 7.72 0.84 16.53
C PRO A 82 6.56 -0.17 16.58
N ASN A 83 5.99 -0.32 17.78
CA ASN A 83 4.69 -0.94 18.01
C ASN A 83 4.60 -2.44 17.67
N ILE A 84 5.73 -3.16 17.76
CA ILE A 84 5.73 -4.60 17.53
C ILE A 84 5.31 -5.32 18.82
N ARG A 85 4.48 -6.36 18.70
CA ARG A 85 4.03 -7.17 19.84
C ARG A 85 5.18 -8.03 20.36
N ALA A 86 5.48 -7.93 21.65
CA ALA A 86 6.47 -8.80 22.30
C ALA A 86 6.18 -10.30 22.13
N THR A 87 4.92 -10.67 21.94
CA THR A 87 4.47 -12.05 21.72
C THR A 87 4.80 -12.60 20.33
N GLN A 88 5.01 -11.74 19.33
CA GLN A 88 5.32 -12.14 17.95
C GLN A 88 6.82 -11.96 17.60
N ILE A 89 7.62 -11.40 18.51
CA ILE A 89 9.06 -11.23 18.31
C ILE A 89 9.78 -12.49 18.76
N SER A 90 10.33 -13.27 17.81
CA SER A 90 11.25 -14.36 18.14
C SER A 90 12.55 -13.80 18.71
N LEU A 91 13.02 -14.39 19.81
CA LEU A 91 14.25 -13.95 20.46
C LEU A 91 15.47 -14.33 19.60
N TYR A 92 16.42 -13.40 19.48
CA TYR A 92 17.69 -13.64 18.80
C TYR A 92 18.84 -12.95 19.54
N GLU A 93 20.07 -13.41 19.29
CA GLU A 93 21.26 -12.90 19.99
C GLU A 93 21.46 -11.41 19.72
N GLY A 94 21.59 -10.63 20.80
CA GLY A 94 21.80 -9.19 20.73
C GLY A 94 20.53 -8.36 20.48
N LEU A 95 19.33 -8.97 20.57
CA LEU A 95 18.07 -8.24 20.45
C LEU A 95 18.00 -7.09 21.47
N SER A 96 17.62 -5.89 21.01
CA SER A 96 17.37 -4.71 21.85
C SER A 96 15.93 -4.26 21.68
N ALA A 97 15.22 -4.05 22.78
CA ALA A 97 13.86 -3.52 22.76
C ALA A 97 13.59 -2.57 23.94
N SER A 98 12.60 -1.69 23.80
CA SER A 98 12.18 -0.79 24.88
C SER A 98 10.67 -0.59 24.93
N SER A 99 10.17 -0.21 26.10
CA SER A 99 8.78 0.18 26.32
C SER A 99 8.43 1.42 25.51
N VAL A 100 7.23 1.42 24.94
CA VAL A 100 6.67 2.55 24.20
C VAL A 100 5.81 3.44 25.10
N ASN A 101 5.68 4.73 24.75
CA ASN A 101 4.84 5.71 25.46
C ASN A 101 5.08 5.81 26.99
N VAL A 102 6.33 5.89 27.44
CA VAL A 102 6.70 6.02 28.87
C VAL A 102 7.77 7.07 29.10
N TRP A 103 7.65 7.88 30.17
CA TRP A 103 8.70 8.83 30.59
C TRP A 103 8.70 9.15 32.10
N PRO A 104 9.87 9.16 32.78
CA PRO A 104 11.18 8.76 32.28
C PRO A 104 11.37 7.24 32.19
N SER A 105 10.51 6.43 32.81
CA SER A 105 10.59 4.96 32.74
C SER A 105 9.21 4.31 32.90
N VAL A 106 9.10 3.03 32.53
CA VAL A 106 7.85 2.27 32.76
C VAL A 106 7.49 2.14 34.25
N GLU A 107 8.50 2.15 35.14
CA GLU A 107 8.31 2.08 36.59
C GLU A 107 7.85 3.42 37.18
N PHE A 108 8.43 4.53 36.73
CA PHE A 108 8.11 5.88 37.16
C PHE A 108 7.72 6.70 35.93
N ASP A 109 6.41 6.76 35.66
CA ASP A 109 5.82 7.48 34.55
C ASP A 109 5.08 8.71 35.07
N VAL A 110 5.54 9.92 34.72
CA VAL A 110 4.95 11.18 35.17
C VAL A 110 3.54 11.37 34.60
N SER A 111 3.29 10.87 33.40
CA SER A 111 1.97 10.95 32.75
C SER A 111 0.91 10.11 33.46
N ALA A 112 1.28 9.25 34.41
CA ALA A 112 0.32 8.54 35.27
C ALA A 112 -0.59 9.50 36.08
N MET A 113 -0.20 10.77 36.26
CA MET A 113 -1.04 11.81 36.84
C MET A 113 -2.32 12.06 36.03
N ASN A 114 -2.36 11.74 34.72
CA ASN A 114 -3.57 11.82 33.89
C ASN A 114 -4.73 11.00 34.48
N GLY A 115 -4.43 9.95 35.23
CA GLY A 115 -5.41 9.15 35.96
C GLY A 115 -6.23 9.94 36.99
N LEU A 116 -5.68 11.02 37.57
CA LEU A 116 -6.39 11.89 38.52
C LEU A 116 -7.50 12.71 37.83
N PHE A 117 -7.35 12.97 36.54
CA PHE A 117 -8.30 13.71 35.71
C PHE A 117 -9.15 12.77 34.83
N ALA A 118 -9.13 11.45 35.07
CA ALA A 118 -9.78 10.46 34.22
C ALA A 118 -11.30 10.64 34.05
N LYS A 119 -11.96 11.38 34.96
CA LYS A 119 -13.40 11.73 34.86
C LYS A 119 -13.68 12.80 33.80
N ILE A 120 -12.69 13.61 33.44
CA ILE A 120 -12.78 14.63 32.39
C ILE A 120 -12.49 14.00 31.03
N PHE A 121 -11.56 13.03 31.00
CA PHE A 121 -11.21 12.27 29.80
C PHE A 121 -12.19 11.13 29.51
N THR A 122 -13.48 11.41 29.31
CA THR A 122 -14.46 10.42 28.81
C THR A 122 -14.29 10.19 27.30
N ALA A 123 -14.93 9.16 26.74
CA ALA A 123 -15.06 9.03 25.28
C ALA A 123 -15.64 10.32 24.66
N GLY A 124 -15.15 10.70 23.48
CA GLY A 124 -15.58 11.92 22.77
C GLY A 124 -15.10 13.27 23.34
N PHE A 125 -14.41 13.31 24.49
CA PHE A 125 -13.96 14.56 25.14
C PHE A 125 -13.18 15.49 24.19
N TYR A 126 -12.17 14.96 23.49
CA TYR A 126 -11.33 15.77 22.61
C TYR A 126 -12.11 16.49 21.50
N ASN A 127 -13.09 15.79 20.92
CA ASN A 127 -13.93 16.34 19.85
C ASN A 127 -14.85 17.46 20.37
N LYS A 128 -15.30 17.36 21.63
CA LYS A 128 -16.17 18.37 22.25
C LYS A 128 -15.41 19.60 22.72
N THR A 129 -14.17 19.44 23.18
CA THR A 129 -13.43 20.49 23.87
C THR A 129 -12.42 21.23 22.99
N PHE A 130 -11.74 20.55 22.06
CA PHE A 130 -10.59 21.13 21.36
C PHE A 130 -10.85 21.54 19.90
N MET A 131 -12.01 21.23 19.33
CA MET A 131 -12.33 21.61 17.94
C MET A 131 -12.64 23.11 17.76
N TRP A 132 -12.75 23.87 18.86
CA TRP A 132 -13.02 25.31 18.84
C TRP A 132 -12.17 26.04 19.89
N PRO A 133 -11.61 27.23 19.58
CA PRO A 133 -11.54 27.90 18.27
C PRO A 133 -10.61 27.17 17.27
N ARG A 134 -10.93 27.23 15.96
CA ARG A 134 -10.17 26.55 14.89
C ARG A 134 -8.66 26.88 14.90
N ASP A 135 -8.32 28.13 15.17
CA ASP A 135 -6.93 28.59 15.25
C ASP A 135 -6.14 27.92 16.39
N MET A 136 -6.79 27.67 17.53
CA MET A 136 -6.17 27.00 18.66
C MET A 136 -5.96 25.51 18.40
N TRP A 137 -6.85 24.87 17.64
CA TRP A 137 -6.63 23.49 17.19
C TRP A 137 -5.31 23.37 16.44
N ILE A 138 -5.11 24.19 15.40
CA ILE A 138 -3.91 24.15 14.55
C ILE A 138 -2.65 24.56 15.32
N LYS A 139 -2.71 25.63 16.10
CA LYS A 139 -1.52 26.26 16.71
C LYS A 139 -1.12 25.66 18.06
N LEU A 140 -2.07 25.09 18.82
CA LEU A 140 -1.84 24.66 20.20
C LEU A 140 -2.24 23.21 20.46
N TYR A 141 -3.51 22.85 20.24
CA TYR A 141 -4.03 21.55 20.66
C TYR A 141 -3.45 20.40 19.83
N GLU A 142 -3.50 20.49 18.50
CA GLU A 142 -2.99 19.44 17.61
C GLU A 142 -1.49 19.18 17.81
N PRO A 143 -0.59 20.19 17.86
CA PRO A 143 0.84 19.93 18.08
C PRO A 143 1.17 19.31 19.43
N VAL A 144 0.40 19.62 20.49
CA VAL A 144 0.58 19.03 21.82
C VAL A 144 0.01 17.62 21.86
N ILE A 145 -1.21 17.42 21.33
CA ILE A 145 -1.85 16.11 21.25
C ILE A 145 -1.01 15.17 20.40
N ARG A 146 -0.50 15.56 19.22
CA ARG A 146 0.38 14.70 18.39
C ARG A 146 1.69 14.33 19.06
N ARG A 147 2.25 15.20 19.90
CA ARG A 147 3.45 14.89 20.69
C ARG A 147 3.17 13.92 21.84
N ALA A 148 1.98 14.01 22.42
CA ALA A 148 1.52 13.13 23.51
C ALA A 148 0.83 11.84 23.00
N ALA A 149 0.36 11.82 21.76
CA ALA A 149 -0.39 10.73 21.15
C ALA A 149 0.51 9.92 20.23
N GLY A 150 0.78 8.69 20.63
CA GLY A 150 1.60 7.75 19.88
C GLY A 150 2.19 6.70 20.82
N TRP A 151 2.55 5.55 20.28
CA TRP A 151 3.23 4.50 21.03
C TRP A 151 4.74 4.58 20.80
N GLY A 152 5.23 3.99 19.71
CA GLY A 152 6.62 4.02 19.29
C GLY A 152 6.95 5.13 18.28
N LYS A 153 8.24 5.23 17.93
CA LYS A 153 8.79 6.20 16.97
C LYS A 153 9.24 5.49 15.69
N ALA A 154 8.85 6.03 14.54
CA ALA A 154 9.36 5.57 13.25
C ALA A 154 10.85 5.96 13.08
N PRO A 155 11.63 5.18 12.30
CA PRO A 155 13.00 5.56 11.93
C PRO A 155 13.02 6.88 11.15
N THR A 156 14.06 7.68 11.34
CA THR A 156 14.30 8.94 10.60
C THR A 156 15.31 8.78 9.47
N THR A 157 15.90 7.60 9.33
CA THR A 157 16.88 7.25 8.29
C THR A 157 16.33 6.11 7.44
N SER A 158 16.84 5.96 6.21
CA SER A 158 16.41 4.92 5.29
C SER A 158 16.61 3.51 5.86
N ASP A 159 15.61 2.67 5.66
CA ASP A 159 15.65 1.24 6.00
C ASP A 159 16.70 0.51 5.14
N PRO A 160 17.70 -0.18 5.74
CA PRO A 160 18.72 -0.90 5.00
C PRO A 160 18.30 -2.32 4.58
N ASP A 161 17.14 -2.80 5.02
CA ASP A 161 16.70 -4.17 4.73
C ASP A 161 16.23 -4.34 3.28
N ILE A 162 16.30 -5.59 2.80
CA ILE A 162 15.86 -5.97 1.45
C ILE A 162 14.48 -6.63 1.54
N TYR A 163 13.58 -6.22 0.66
CA TYR A 163 12.23 -6.77 0.54
C TYR A 163 11.99 -7.24 -0.90
N ASP A 164 11.18 -8.28 -1.08
CA ASP A 164 10.79 -8.73 -2.43
C ASP A 164 9.37 -9.30 -2.46
N HIS A 165 8.89 -9.56 -3.67
CA HIS A 165 7.58 -10.18 -3.92
C HIS A 165 7.75 -11.48 -4.70
N MET A 166 6.87 -12.44 -4.45
CA MET A 166 6.72 -13.64 -5.27
C MET A 166 5.26 -13.85 -5.66
N HIS A 167 5.03 -14.48 -6.82
CA HIS A 167 3.71 -14.81 -7.32
C HIS A 167 3.61 -16.33 -7.50
N LEU A 168 2.55 -16.94 -6.97
CA LEU A 168 2.35 -18.39 -7.02
C LEU A 168 0.90 -18.73 -7.35
N THR A 169 0.70 -19.82 -8.09
CA THR A 169 -0.61 -20.44 -8.29
C THR A 169 -0.59 -21.84 -7.72
N VAL A 170 -1.61 -22.17 -6.91
CA VAL A 170 -1.74 -23.47 -6.25
C VAL A 170 -3.14 -24.03 -6.43
N ASP A 171 -3.28 -25.34 -6.30
CA ASP A 171 -4.57 -26.00 -6.38
C ASP A 171 -5.32 -25.78 -5.06
N VAL A 172 -4.68 -26.09 -3.92
CA VAL A 172 -5.25 -25.90 -2.58
C VAL A 172 -4.34 -25.03 -1.72
N MET A 173 -4.87 -23.92 -1.21
CA MET A 173 -4.19 -23.14 -0.17
C MET A 173 -4.84 -23.41 1.19
N VAL A 174 -4.04 -23.78 2.19
CA VAL A 174 -4.48 -23.97 3.57
C VAL A 174 -3.92 -22.85 4.44
N VAL A 175 -4.79 -22.13 5.15
CA VAL A 175 -4.42 -21.01 6.02
C VAL A 175 -4.58 -21.37 7.49
N GLY A 176 -3.46 -21.47 8.20
CA GLY A 176 -3.37 -21.89 9.59
C GLY A 176 -2.87 -23.33 9.69
N GLY A 177 -1.78 -23.54 10.43
CA GLY A 177 -1.09 -24.81 10.63
C GLY A 177 -1.41 -25.49 11.95
N GLY A 178 -2.61 -25.27 12.49
CA GLY A 178 -3.14 -26.02 13.63
C GLY A 178 -3.57 -27.44 13.26
N PRO A 179 -4.22 -28.19 14.18
CA PRO A 179 -4.68 -29.57 13.91
C PRO A 179 -5.56 -29.66 12.65
N ALA A 180 -6.53 -28.76 12.49
CA ALA A 180 -7.40 -28.74 11.31
C ALA A 180 -6.62 -28.47 10.01
N GLY A 181 -5.68 -27.53 10.03
CA GLY A 181 -4.91 -27.16 8.85
C GLY A 181 -3.88 -28.23 8.45
N LEU A 182 -3.20 -28.84 9.43
CA LEU A 182 -2.29 -29.96 9.18
C LEU A 182 -3.05 -31.14 8.58
N SER A 183 -4.22 -31.51 9.13
CA SER A 183 -5.07 -32.57 8.56
C SER A 183 -5.57 -32.23 7.15
N ALA A 184 -5.94 -30.96 6.90
CA ALA A 184 -6.37 -30.51 5.59
C ALA A 184 -5.24 -30.57 4.54
N ALA A 185 -4.06 -30.06 4.90
CA ALA A 185 -2.89 -30.10 4.04
C ALA A 185 -2.46 -31.54 3.74
N LEU A 186 -2.53 -32.44 4.74
CA LEU A 186 -2.19 -33.85 4.57
C LEU A 186 -3.17 -34.57 3.62
N ALA A 187 -4.47 -34.35 3.80
CA ALA A 187 -5.50 -34.93 2.94
C ALA A 187 -5.40 -34.43 1.49
N ALA A 188 -5.11 -33.13 1.30
CA ALA A 188 -4.91 -32.55 -0.01
C ALA A 188 -3.57 -33.00 -0.65
N GLY A 189 -2.47 -32.94 0.09
CA GLY A 189 -1.12 -33.26 -0.41
C GLY A 189 -0.99 -34.73 -0.83
N ARG A 190 -1.57 -35.66 -0.07
CA ARG A 190 -1.61 -37.10 -0.43
C ARG A 190 -2.33 -37.39 -1.75
N SER A 191 -3.13 -36.46 -2.26
CA SER A 191 -3.78 -36.61 -3.56
C SER A 191 -2.88 -36.26 -4.75
N GLY A 192 -1.72 -35.62 -4.50
CA GLY A 192 -0.84 -35.06 -5.53
C GLY A 192 -1.18 -33.64 -5.96
N ALA A 193 -2.15 -32.99 -5.32
CA ALA A 193 -2.47 -31.58 -5.59
C ALA A 193 -1.32 -30.65 -5.18
N ARG A 194 -1.17 -29.51 -5.86
CA ARG A 194 -0.24 -28.46 -5.41
C ARG A 194 -0.82 -27.75 -4.20
N VAL A 195 -0.24 -28.02 -3.03
CA VAL A 195 -0.72 -27.50 -1.75
C VAL A 195 0.24 -26.46 -1.22
N LEU A 196 -0.30 -25.32 -0.78
CA LEU A 196 0.43 -24.36 0.04
C LEU A 196 -0.18 -24.34 1.45
N LEU A 197 0.58 -24.75 2.46
CA LEU A 197 0.21 -24.57 3.86
C LEU A 197 1.00 -23.40 4.44
N ILE A 198 0.28 -22.41 4.98
CA ILE A 198 0.89 -21.27 5.69
C ILE A 198 0.46 -21.22 7.16
N ASP A 199 1.34 -20.71 8.01
CA ASP A 199 1.03 -20.40 9.40
C ASP A 199 1.86 -19.20 9.91
N GLU A 200 1.26 -18.33 10.73
CA GLU A 200 1.95 -17.14 11.24
C GLU A 200 3.02 -17.45 12.30
N GLN A 201 2.97 -18.61 12.95
CA GLN A 201 3.85 -18.95 14.05
C GLN A 201 5.22 -19.44 13.58
N SER A 202 6.17 -19.53 14.50
CA SER A 202 7.54 -19.99 14.24
C SER A 202 7.64 -21.47 13.83
N GLU A 203 6.64 -22.28 14.14
CA GLU A 203 6.56 -23.71 13.83
C GLU A 203 5.07 -24.08 13.65
N PHE A 204 4.79 -25.12 12.86
CA PHE A 204 3.43 -25.64 12.71
C PHE A 204 2.97 -26.39 13.95
N GLY A 205 1.65 -26.47 14.16
CA GLY A 205 0.99 -27.16 15.26
C GLY A 205 -0.14 -26.34 15.88
N GLY A 206 -0.12 -25.01 15.74
CA GLY A 206 -1.15 -24.12 16.30
C GLY A 206 -1.34 -24.34 17.81
N SER A 207 -2.58 -24.57 18.24
CA SER A 207 -2.90 -24.80 19.67
C SER A 207 -2.26 -26.07 20.24
N LEU A 208 -1.95 -27.09 19.43
CA LEU A 208 -1.29 -28.33 19.88
C LEU A 208 0.09 -28.08 20.47
N LEU A 209 0.73 -26.95 20.14
CA LEU A 209 2.02 -26.56 20.72
C LEU A 209 1.90 -26.15 22.19
N SER A 210 0.69 -25.85 22.65
CA SER A 210 0.36 -25.43 24.00
C SER A 210 -0.43 -26.48 24.79
N LEU A 211 -0.87 -27.57 24.15
CA LEU A 211 -1.71 -28.60 24.77
C LEU A 211 -0.91 -29.89 25.00
N ASN A 212 -1.09 -30.49 26.17
CA ASN A 212 -0.57 -31.82 26.47
C ASN A 212 -1.63 -32.86 26.07
N ARG A 213 -1.58 -33.34 24.82
CA ARG A 213 -2.51 -34.32 24.24
C ARG A 213 -1.77 -35.46 23.55
N GLN A 214 -2.46 -36.58 23.40
CA GLN A 214 -2.15 -37.71 22.56
C GLN A 214 -3.13 -37.83 21.38
N ILE A 215 -2.58 -38.16 20.21
CA ILE A 215 -3.30 -38.41 18.97
C ILE A 215 -2.82 -39.78 18.47
N ASP A 216 -3.74 -40.75 18.37
CA ASP A 216 -3.47 -42.16 18.07
C ASP A 216 -2.35 -42.77 18.93
N GLY A 217 -2.36 -42.45 20.23
CA GLY A 217 -1.38 -42.95 21.20
C GLY A 217 0.01 -42.31 21.11
N LYS A 218 0.21 -41.34 20.22
CA LYS A 218 1.43 -40.51 20.14
C LYS A 218 1.20 -39.19 20.82
N ASN A 219 2.23 -38.63 21.46
CA ASN A 219 2.09 -37.27 21.99
C ASN A 219 1.95 -36.26 20.83
N ALA A 220 1.32 -35.11 21.09
CA ALA A 220 1.04 -34.10 20.06
C ALA A 220 2.30 -33.61 19.33
N ALA A 221 3.43 -33.47 20.04
CA ALA A 221 4.69 -33.03 19.43
C ALA A 221 5.23 -34.03 18.41
N GLU A 222 5.14 -35.33 18.70
CA GLU A 222 5.50 -36.42 17.82
C GLU A 222 4.59 -36.46 16.58
N TRP A 223 3.26 -36.37 16.77
CA TRP A 223 2.30 -36.32 15.67
C TRP A 223 2.54 -35.12 14.73
N ILE A 224 2.80 -33.92 15.30
CA ILE A 224 3.14 -32.73 14.50
C ILE A 224 4.41 -32.98 13.70
N SER A 225 5.47 -33.47 14.34
CA SER A 225 6.76 -33.71 13.69
C SER A 225 6.65 -34.68 12.53
N GLU A 226 5.92 -35.79 12.71
CA GLU A 226 5.68 -36.77 11.65
C GLU A 226 4.85 -36.17 10.51
N THR A 227 3.76 -35.47 10.82
CA THR A 227 2.87 -34.87 9.82
C THR A 227 3.59 -33.82 8.99
N VAL A 228 4.36 -32.94 9.62
CA VAL A 228 5.17 -31.92 8.93
C VAL A 228 6.26 -32.56 8.10
N SER A 229 6.90 -33.63 8.59
CA SER A 229 7.93 -34.37 7.83
C SER A 229 7.34 -35.05 6.60
N GLU A 230 6.14 -35.64 6.71
CA GLU A 230 5.44 -36.23 5.59
C GLU A 230 5.10 -35.17 4.54
N LEU A 231 4.50 -34.05 4.95
CA LEU A 231 4.18 -32.94 4.05
C LEU A 231 5.43 -32.37 3.36
N ALA A 232 6.52 -32.16 4.09
CA ALA A 232 7.78 -31.66 3.54
C ALA A 232 8.43 -32.64 2.55
N GLY A 233 8.10 -33.93 2.63
CA GLY A 233 8.56 -34.96 1.69
C GLY A 233 7.74 -35.06 0.40
N MET A 234 6.63 -34.33 0.28
CA MET A 234 5.79 -34.32 -0.93
C MET A 234 6.28 -33.23 -1.90
N GLU A 235 6.47 -33.61 -3.17
CA GLU A 235 7.02 -32.73 -4.22
C GLU A 235 6.19 -31.46 -4.45
N ASP A 236 4.86 -31.60 -4.47
CA ASP A 236 3.92 -30.52 -4.77
C ASP A 236 3.38 -29.80 -3.52
N VAL A 237 4.00 -29.99 -2.35
CA VAL A 237 3.59 -29.33 -1.10
C VAL A 237 4.63 -28.29 -0.67
N THR A 238 4.18 -27.04 -0.54
CA THR A 238 4.99 -25.94 0.01
C THR A 238 4.51 -25.61 1.43
N LEU A 239 5.46 -25.55 2.36
CA LEU A 239 5.22 -25.22 3.76
C LEU A 239 5.87 -23.87 4.09
N LEU A 240 5.08 -22.88 4.48
CA LEU A 240 5.58 -21.58 4.93
C LEU A 240 5.12 -21.29 6.37
N ASN A 241 6.00 -21.49 7.35
CA ASN A 241 5.81 -20.94 8.69
C ASN A 241 6.19 -19.44 8.69
N ARG A 242 5.97 -18.75 9.81
CA ARG A 242 6.24 -17.29 9.96
C ARG A 242 5.60 -16.47 8.83
N SER A 243 4.45 -16.93 8.35
CA SER A 243 3.82 -16.48 7.12
C SER A 243 2.37 -16.12 7.38
N ILE A 244 2.08 -14.82 7.34
CA ILE A 244 0.80 -14.25 7.72
C ILE A 244 -0.01 -13.98 6.46
N ALA A 245 -1.11 -14.71 6.24
CA ALA A 245 -2.13 -14.25 5.30
C ALA A 245 -2.78 -12.98 5.85
N PHE A 246 -2.41 -11.84 5.27
CA PHE A 246 -2.89 -10.54 5.75
C PHE A 246 -4.09 -10.04 4.96
N GLY A 247 -4.26 -10.46 3.70
CA GLY A 247 -5.36 -10.02 2.84
C GLY A 247 -5.95 -11.16 2.02
N TYR A 248 -7.28 -11.20 1.91
CA TYR A 248 -8.04 -12.07 1.02
C TYR A 248 -8.92 -11.21 0.09
N TYR A 249 -8.67 -11.30 -1.21
CA TYR A 249 -9.28 -10.53 -2.29
C TYR A 249 -10.04 -11.45 -3.28
N ASP A 250 -10.56 -10.84 -4.34
CA ASP A 250 -11.37 -11.46 -5.37
C ASP A 250 -10.71 -12.66 -6.07
N GLN A 251 -11.55 -13.65 -6.39
CA GLN A 251 -11.19 -14.85 -7.15
C GLN A 251 -10.05 -15.66 -6.49
N ASN A 252 -10.10 -15.83 -5.17
CA ASN A 252 -9.07 -16.57 -4.43
C ASN A 252 -7.65 -16.01 -4.60
N TYR A 253 -7.54 -14.69 -4.58
CA TYR A 253 -6.27 -14.01 -4.48
C TYR A 253 -5.96 -13.66 -3.02
N LEU A 254 -4.84 -14.17 -2.49
CA LEU A 254 -4.42 -13.93 -1.12
C LEU A 254 -3.02 -13.33 -1.09
N CYS A 255 -2.81 -12.38 -0.18
CA CYS A 255 -1.48 -11.83 0.08
C CYS A 255 -0.96 -12.34 1.43
N VAL A 256 0.28 -12.86 1.41
CA VAL A 256 0.94 -13.45 2.57
C VAL A 256 2.27 -12.74 2.83
N LEU A 257 2.53 -12.35 4.08
CA LEU A 257 3.82 -11.82 4.51
C LEU A 257 4.65 -12.93 5.15
N GLU A 258 5.71 -13.38 4.49
CA GLU A 258 6.70 -14.30 5.05
C GLU A 258 7.83 -13.52 5.73
N GLN A 259 8.07 -13.78 7.02
CA GLN A 259 9.18 -13.22 7.78
C GLN A 259 10.41 -14.13 7.68
N ARG A 260 11.33 -13.80 6.77
CA ARG A 260 12.45 -14.67 6.39
C ARG A 260 13.63 -14.54 7.33
N THR A 261 13.99 -13.32 7.75
CA THR A 261 15.17 -13.10 8.61
C THR A 261 14.91 -12.23 9.83
N ASP A 262 13.67 -11.87 10.15
CA ASP A 262 13.31 -11.10 11.35
C ASP A 262 13.75 -11.80 12.66
N HIS A 263 13.80 -13.13 12.64
CA HIS A 263 14.24 -13.96 13.77
C HIS A 263 15.76 -14.15 13.85
N LEU A 264 16.53 -13.56 12.93
CA LEU A 264 17.99 -13.64 12.92
C LEU A 264 18.62 -12.36 13.49
N PRO A 265 19.78 -12.44 14.16
CA PRO A 265 20.64 -11.32 14.48
C PRO A 265 20.90 -10.43 13.25
N GLN A 266 20.92 -9.12 13.47
CA GLN A 266 21.03 -8.12 12.40
C GLN A 266 22.26 -8.34 11.50
N ALA A 267 23.40 -8.73 12.07
CA ALA A 267 24.61 -9.05 11.32
C ALA A 267 24.42 -10.18 10.28
N MET A 268 23.49 -11.10 10.50
CA MET A 268 23.20 -12.22 9.60
C MET A 268 22.14 -11.92 8.54
N ARG A 269 21.52 -10.72 8.58
CA ARG A 269 20.50 -10.25 7.63
C ARG A 269 21.09 -9.62 6.37
N LYS A 270 22.34 -9.13 6.44
CA LYS A 270 22.99 -8.39 5.36
C LYS A 270 22.95 -9.19 4.04
N GLY A 271 22.45 -8.56 2.98
CA GLY A 271 22.35 -9.16 1.65
C GLY A 271 21.24 -10.22 1.51
N LYS A 272 20.36 -10.38 2.50
CA LYS A 272 19.22 -11.30 2.46
C LYS A 272 17.91 -10.53 2.48
N VAL A 273 16.91 -11.11 1.85
CA VAL A 273 15.52 -10.63 1.94
C VAL A 273 15.05 -10.81 3.37
N ARG A 274 14.63 -9.72 4.01
CA ARG A 274 14.08 -9.74 5.36
C ARG A 274 12.65 -10.25 5.38
N GLN A 275 11.79 -9.65 4.58
CA GLN A 275 10.39 -10.04 4.44
C GLN A 275 10.01 -10.14 2.96
N ARG A 276 9.13 -11.10 2.66
CA ARG A 276 8.61 -11.36 1.32
C ARG A 276 7.10 -11.28 1.31
N VAL A 277 6.53 -10.57 0.33
CA VAL A 277 5.09 -10.63 0.06
C VAL A 277 4.83 -11.67 -1.03
N TRP A 278 4.06 -12.68 -0.69
CA TRP A 278 3.54 -13.64 -1.65
C TRP A 278 2.16 -13.22 -2.14
N HIS A 279 2.00 -13.22 -3.45
CA HIS A 279 0.75 -13.05 -4.17
C HIS A 279 0.28 -14.41 -4.65
N ILE A 280 -0.70 -14.99 -3.95
CA ILE A 280 -1.16 -16.35 -4.17
C ILE A 280 -2.49 -16.33 -4.92
N ARG A 281 -2.58 -17.05 -6.04
CA ARG A 281 -3.84 -17.41 -6.69
C ARG A 281 -4.14 -18.88 -6.40
N ALA A 282 -5.12 -19.16 -5.56
CA ALA A 282 -5.53 -20.53 -5.23
C ALA A 282 -6.79 -20.94 -6.00
N ILE A 283 -6.92 -22.20 -6.42
CA ILE A 283 -8.18 -22.69 -7.00
C ILE A 283 -9.22 -22.90 -5.88
N GLU A 284 -8.83 -23.57 -4.80
CA GLU A 284 -9.61 -23.73 -3.57
C GLU A 284 -8.81 -23.25 -2.35
N VAL A 285 -9.50 -22.69 -1.36
CA VAL A 285 -8.90 -22.23 -0.10
C VAL A 285 -9.54 -22.94 1.08
N VAL A 286 -8.74 -23.48 1.99
CA VAL A 286 -9.19 -24.04 3.27
C VAL A 286 -8.74 -23.09 4.39
N LEU A 287 -9.70 -22.43 5.03
CA LEU A 287 -9.44 -21.58 6.20
C LEU A 287 -9.47 -22.42 7.48
N ALA A 288 -8.34 -22.50 8.17
CA ALA A 288 -8.16 -23.21 9.44
C ALA A 288 -7.54 -22.29 10.50
N THR A 289 -7.99 -21.03 10.54
CA THR A 289 -7.39 -19.91 11.30
C THR A 289 -7.65 -19.95 12.81
N GLY A 290 -8.37 -20.97 13.31
CA GLY A 290 -8.60 -21.16 14.74
C GLY A 290 -9.58 -20.16 15.37
N ALA A 291 -9.46 -19.97 16.69
CA ALA A 291 -10.24 -19.04 17.50
C ALA A 291 -9.36 -18.35 18.55
N HIS A 292 -9.59 -17.07 18.82
CA HIS A 292 -8.94 -16.36 19.93
C HIS A 292 -9.75 -16.51 21.21
N GLU A 293 -9.08 -16.62 22.36
CA GLU A 293 -9.75 -16.59 23.66
C GLU A 293 -10.20 -15.16 24.01
N ARG A 294 -11.37 -15.04 24.64
CA ARG A 294 -11.93 -13.75 25.08
C ARG A 294 -11.56 -13.45 26.53
N PRO A 295 -11.25 -12.19 26.87
CA PRO A 295 -11.13 -11.77 28.25
C PRO A 295 -12.51 -11.65 28.92
N LEU A 296 -12.52 -11.62 30.25
CA LEU A 296 -13.70 -11.27 31.05
C LEU A 296 -13.64 -9.79 31.46
N VAL A 297 -14.78 -9.10 31.44
CA VAL A 297 -14.87 -7.68 31.79
C VAL A 297 -15.25 -7.52 33.26
N PHE A 298 -14.32 -7.04 34.08
CA PHE A 298 -14.52 -6.84 35.52
C PHE A 298 -13.71 -5.66 36.05
N ALA A 299 -13.96 -5.29 37.31
CA ALA A 299 -13.36 -4.13 37.94
C ALA A 299 -11.82 -4.21 37.99
N ASN A 300 -11.16 -3.27 37.31
CA ASN A 300 -9.70 -3.17 37.17
C ASN A 300 -9.05 -4.42 36.53
N ASN A 301 -9.68 -4.97 35.51
CA ASN A 301 -9.19 -6.12 34.73
C ASN A 301 -7.95 -5.83 33.84
N ASP A 302 -7.31 -4.66 33.96
CA ASP A 302 -6.18 -4.23 33.12
C ASP A 302 -4.80 -4.36 33.79
N ARG A 303 -4.76 -4.76 35.06
CA ARG A 303 -3.53 -4.76 35.87
C ARG A 303 -2.51 -5.78 35.35
N PRO A 304 -1.20 -5.50 35.46
CA PRO A 304 -0.17 -6.49 35.13
C PRO A 304 -0.31 -7.74 36.00
N GLY A 305 -0.25 -8.92 35.36
CA GLY A 305 -0.56 -10.21 35.99
C GLY A 305 -2.01 -10.64 35.81
N ILE A 306 -2.83 -9.94 35.03
CA ILE A 306 -4.11 -10.45 34.53
C ILE A 306 -3.90 -10.87 33.08
N MET A 307 -4.16 -12.15 32.78
CA MET A 307 -3.84 -12.78 31.49
C MET A 307 -4.99 -13.68 31.04
N LEU A 308 -5.09 -13.94 29.74
CA LEU A 308 -5.94 -14.99 29.18
C LEU A 308 -5.46 -16.36 29.67
N ALA A 309 -6.39 -17.27 29.98
CA ALA A 309 -6.06 -18.58 30.53
C ALA A 309 -5.26 -19.44 29.54
N GLY A 310 -5.68 -19.51 28.28
CA GLY A 310 -4.94 -20.18 27.20
C GLY A 310 -3.57 -19.56 26.93
N ALA A 311 -3.38 -18.27 27.18
CA ALA A 311 -2.06 -17.65 27.14
C ALA A 311 -1.18 -18.12 28.30
N VAL A 312 -1.73 -18.20 29.53
CA VAL A 312 -1.02 -18.79 30.67
C VAL A 312 -0.63 -20.24 30.37
N GLN A 313 -1.56 -21.05 29.86
CA GLN A 313 -1.29 -22.43 29.45
C GLN A 313 -0.18 -22.50 28.39
N THR A 314 -0.19 -21.59 27.41
CA THR A 314 0.88 -21.47 26.41
C THR A 314 2.23 -21.15 27.05
N TYR A 315 2.32 -20.18 27.96
CA TYR A 315 3.58 -19.88 28.65
C TYR A 315 4.09 -21.07 29.47
N VAL A 316 3.19 -21.80 30.13
CA VAL A 316 3.52 -22.97 30.94
C VAL A 316 4.02 -24.13 30.06
N ASN A 317 3.20 -24.58 29.11
CA ASN A 317 3.45 -25.79 28.34
C ASN A 317 4.45 -25.56 27.21
N ARG A 318 4.28 -24.47 26.43
CA ARG A 318 5.12 -24.18 25.27
C ARG A 318 6.45 -23.53 25.65
N TYR A 319 6.50 -22.66 26.64
CA TYR A 319 7.73 -21.91 26.95
C TYR A 319 8.38 -22.31 28.28
N GLY A 320 7.75 -23.19 29.07
CA GLY A 320 8.27 -23.60 30.37
C GLY A 320 8.39 -22.42 31.33
N VAL A 321 7.42 -21.52 31.36
CA VAL A 321 7.41 -20.30 32.18
C VAL A 321 6.15 -20.25 33.02
N LEU A 322 6.30 -19.95 34.32
CA LEU A 322 5.19 -19.67 35.21
C LEU A 322 4.99 -18.15 35.32
N PRO A 323 3.98 -17.55 34.66
CA PRO A 323 3.77 -16.09 34.67
C PRO A 323 3.48 -15.54 36.09
N GLY A 324 3.01 -16.39 36.99
CA GLY A 324 2.89 -16.12 38.42
C GLY A 324 3.09 -17.40 39.22
N ARG A 325 3.26 -17.27 40.54
CA ARG A 325 3.45 -18.42 41.44
C ARG A 325 2.18 -18.75 42.21
N LYS A 326 1.29 -17.78 42.43
CA LYS A 326 0.02 -17.96 43.14
C LYS A 326 -1.12 -17.41 42.30
N MET A 327 -1.87 -18.32 41.68
CA MET A 327 -2.82 -18.01 40.61
C MET A 327 -4.27 -18.07 41.11
N VAL A 328 -5.11 -17.18 40.60
CA VAL A 328 -6.57 -17.32 40.61
C VAL A 328 -7.02 -17.52 39.17
N ILE A 329 -7.89 -18.50 38.95
CA ILE A 329 -8.54 -18.70 37.64
C ILE A 329 -9.93 -18.07 37.72
N PHE A 330 -10.34 -17.32 36.70
CA PHE A 330 -11.69 -16.81 36.57
C PHE A 330 -12.28 -17.22 35.22
N THR A 331 -13.31 -18.06 35.23
CA THR A 331 -13.80 -18.72 34.02
C THR A 331 -15.32 -18.76 33.94
N ASN A 332 -15.85 -18.89 32.73
CA ASN A 332 -17.25 -19.23 32.43
C ASN A 332 -17.38 -20.55 31.65
N ASN A 333 -16.29 -21.32 31.58
CA ASN A 333 -16.16 -22.54 30.79
C ASN A 333 -15.03 -23.43 31.32
N ASP A 334 -14.88 -24.63 30.76
CA ASP A 334 -13.96 -25.65 31.28
C ASP A 334 -12.48 -25.41 30.95
N ALA A 335 -12.15 -24.57 29.95
CA ALA A 335 -10.75 -24.32 29.56
C ALA A 335 -9.92 -23.67 30.69
N GLY A 336 -10.58 -22.91 31.58
CA GLY A 336 -9.95 -22.39 32.79
C GLY A 336 -9.47 -23.49 33.74
N TYR A 337 -10.21 -24.60 33.86
CA TYR A 337 -9.83 -25.74 34.71
C TYR A 337 -8.61 -26.45 34.14
N GLU A 338 -8.59 -26.67 32.83
CA GLU A 338 -7.45 -27.26 32.16
C GLU A 338 -6.16 -26.44 32.38
N THR A 339 -6.25 -25.11 32.21
CA THR A 339 -5.14 -24.20 32.50
C THR A 339 -4.68 -24.32 33.96
N ALA A 340 -5.62 -24.46 34.90
CA ALA A 340 -5.32 -24.61 36.33
C ALA A 340 -4.54 -25.91 36.61
N ILE A 341 -4.97 -27.01 35.98
CA ILE A 341 -4.37 -28.34 36.11
C ILE A 341 -2.95 -28.33 35.56
N ASP A 342 -2.75 -27.80 34.35
CA ASP A 342 -1.42 -27.69 33.73
C ASP A 342 -0.48 -26.80 34.56
N ALA A 343 -0.96 -25.63 35.00
CA ALA A 343 -0.17 -24.75 35.84
C ALA A 343 0.19 -25.41 37.18
N LYS A 344 -0.74 -26.14 37.80
CA LYS A 344 -0.51 -26.91 39.04
C LYS A 344 0.54 -27.99 38.82
N ALA A 345 0.45 -28.74 37.71
CA ALA A 345 1.42 -29.77 37.34
C ALA A 345 2.82 -29.18 37.10
N ALA A 346 2.91 -27.96 36.57
CA ALA A 346 4.16 -27.22 36.42
C ALA A 346 4.67 -26.57 37.73
N GLY A 347 3.97 -26.74 38.85
CA GLY A 347 4.38 -26.28 40.18
C GLY A 347 3.81 -24.93 40.62
N ALA A 348 2.75 -24.42 39.98
CA ALA A 348 2.03 -23.24 40.46
C ALA A 348 1.15 -23.57 41.69
N ASN A 349 0.95 -22.57 42.55
CA ASN A 349 -0.06 -22.62 43.59
C ASN A 349 -1.38 -22.05 43.07
N ILE A 350 -2.39 -22.90 42.87
CA ILE A 350 -3.73 -22.45 42.50
C ILE A 350 -4.51 -22.10 43.76
N ALA A 351 -4.72 -20.80 43.99
CA ALA A 351 -5.39 -20.29 45.18
C ALA A 351 -6.91 -20.55 45.15
N ALA A 352 -7.53 -20.37 43.98
CA ALA A 352 -8.92 -20.73 43.72
C ALA A 352 -9.21 -20.74 42.21
N ILE A 353 -10.20 -21.54 41.81
CA ILE A 353 -10.91 -21.42 40.54
C ILE A 353 -12.27 -20.78 40.84
N LEU A 354 -12.50 -19.61 40.26
CA LEU A 354 -13.77 -18.89 40.29
C LEU A 354 -14.52 -19.24 39.02
N ASP A 355 -15.61 -19.96 39.15
CA ASP A 355 -16.46 -20.30 38.02
C ASP A 355 -17.71 -19.43 38.07
N ALA A 356 -17.97 -18.68 37.00
CA ALA A 356 -19.15 -17.83 36.90
C ALA A 356 -20.45 -18.65 36.80
N ARG A 357 -20.36 -19.93 36.41
CA ARG A 357 -21.49 -20.86 36.32
C ARG A 357 -21.93 -21.27 37.72
N GLU A 358 -23.24 -21.37 37.94
CA GLU A 358 -23.81 -21.73 39.26
C GLU A 358 -23.46 -23.17 39.67
N GLU A 359 -23.36 -24.06 38.69
CA GLU A 359 -23.00 -25.46 38.83
C GLU A 359 -21.72 -25.72 38.03
N ALA A 360 -20.81 -26.50 38.61
CA ALA A 360 -19.53 -26.86 38.02
C ALA A 360 -19.31 -28.37 38.23
N ASP A 361 -19.47 -29.10 37.14
CA ASP A 361 -19.47 -30.55 37.07
C ASP A 361 -18.94 -30.99 35.71
N GLY A 362 -18.22 -32.11 35.68
CA GLY A 362 -17.51 -32.58 34.50
C GLY A 362 -16.12 -33.11 34.83
N GLU A 363 -15.46 -33.71 33.84
CA GLU A 363 -14.20 -34.43 33.99
C GLU A 363 -13.07 -33.55 34.53
N LEU A 364 -12.89 -32.35 33.96
CA LEU A 364 -11.86 -31.40 34.39
C LEU A 364 -12.12 -30.84 35.79
N ILE A 365 -13.39 -30.71 36.17
CA ILE A 365 -13.77 -30.23 37.50
C ILE A 365 -13.40 -31.28 38.55
N GLU A 366 -13.73 -32.56 38.29
CA GLU A 366 -13.35 -33.67 39.17
C GLU A 366 -11.82 -33.85 39.26
N ALA A 367 -11.11 -33.69 38.14
CA ALA A 367 -9.65 -33.70 38.13
C ALA A 367 -9.07 -32.56 38.99
N ALA A 368 -9.61 -31.35 38.92
CA ALA A 368 -9.20 -30.23 39.76
C ALA A 368 -9.50 -30.48 41.26
N LYS A 369 -10.65 -31.08 41.58
CA LYS A 369 -10.99 -31.51 42.97
C LYS A 369 -9.99 -32.55 43.48
N ALA A 370 -9.65 -33.55 42.67
CA ALA A 370 -8.69 -34.59 43.02
C ALA A 370 -7.27 -34.02 43.30
N LEU A 371 -6.91 -32.92 42.64
CA LEU A 371 -5.67 -32.17 42.90
C LEU A 371 -5.75 -31.24 44.12
N GLY A 372 -6.86 -31.23 44.85
CA GLY A 372 -7.08 -30.41 46.04
C GLY A 372 -7.23 -28.92 45.72
N ILE A 373 -7.65 -28.56 44.50
CA ILE A 373 -7.84 -27.17 44.10
C ILE A 373 -9.17 -26.67 44.66
N ARG A 374 -9.14 -25.49 45.30
CA ARG A 374 -10.36 -24.82 45.79
C ARG A 374 -11.19 -24.30 44.61
N ILE A 375 -12.42 -24.77 44.48
CA ILE A 375 -13.36 -24.35 43.43
C ILE A 375 -14.52 -23.58 44.07
N LEU A 376 -14.88 -22.44 43.48
CA LEU A 376 -15.94 -21.55 43.92
C LEU A 376 -16.93 -21.32 42.76
N PRO A 377 -17.97 -22.15 42.63
CA PRO A 377 -18.99 -21.98 41.60
C PRO A 377 -19.96 -20.84 41.93
N GLY A 378 -20.39 -20.13 40.90
CA GLY A 378 -21.18 -18.90 40.96
C GLY A 378 -20.40 -17.75 41.61
N TYR A 379 -19.08 -17.67 41.46
CA TYR A 379 -18.26 -16.54 41.97
C TYR A 379 -17.66 -15.71 40.85
N ALA A 380 -17.55 -14.41 41.09
CA ALA A 380 -16.90 -13.47 40.18
C ALA A 380 -15.91 -12.56 40.91
N ILE A 381 -14.93 -12.05 40.17
CA ILE A 381 -13.99 -11.02 40.66
C ILE A 381 -14.68 -9.66 40.65
N THR A 382 -14.84 -9.06 41.82
CA THR A 382 -15.48 -7.75 42.00
C THR A 382 -14.49 -6.61 42.26
N GLY A 383 -13.23 -6.95 42.49
CA GLY A 383 -12.15 -5.98 42.65
C GLY A 383 -10.77 -6.60 42.51
N VAL A 384 -9.80 -5.80 42.10
CA VAL A 384 -8.39 -6.19 41.99
C VAL A 384 -7.54 -5.25 42.83
N GLU A 385 -6.73 -5.83 43.71
CA GLU A 385 -5.72 -5.12 44.50
C GLU A 385 -4.34 -5.22 43.84
N GLY A 386 -3.64 -4.09 43.83
CA GLY A 386 -2.29 -3.99 43.24
C GLY A 386 -2.23 -3.00 42.08
N GLY A 387 -1.18 -2.18 42.06
CA GLY A 387 -0.99 -1.14 41.05
C GLY A 387 -0.20 -1.65 39.85
N LYS A 388 1.08 -1.99 40.09
CA LYS A 388 2.06 -2.44 39.09
C LYS A 388 2.09 -3.95 38.86
N ARG A 389 1.42 -4.70 39.73
CA ARG A 389 1.19 -6.14 39.66
C ARG A 389 0.01 -6.46 40.55
N VAL A 390 -0.83 -7.41 40.16
CA VAL A 390 -1.87 -7.95 41.03
C VAL A 390 -1.26 -8.54 42.31
N LYS A 391 -1.93 -8.30 43.45
CA LYS A 391 -1.55 -8.81 44.79
C LYS A 391 -2.67 -9.63 45.44
N ALA A 392 -3.92 -9.31 45.10
CA ALA A 392 -5.10 -10.03 45.54
C ALA A 392 -6.29 -9.66 44.66
N VAL A 393 -7.34 -10.46 44.75
CA VAL A 393 -8.66 -10.17 44.19
C VAL A 393 -9.72 -10.20 45.30
N GLU A 394 -10.71 -9.33 45.17
CA GLU A 394 -11.98 -9.42 45.89
C GLU A 394 -12.93 -10.26 45.05
N VAL A 395 -13.57 -11.24 45.67
CA VAL A 395 -14.52 -12.15 45.02
C VAL A 395 -15.84 -12.18 45.77
N ARG A 396 -16.94 -12.38 45.04
CA ARG A 396 -18.29 -12.52 45.60
C ARG A 396 -19.09 -13.56 44.84
N LYS A 397 -20.02 -14.20 45.54
CA LYS A 397 -21.04 -15.03 44.92
C LYS A 397 -22.01 -14.16 44.13
N ILE A 398 -22.35 -14.61 42.93
CA ILE A 398 -23.31 -14.00 42.01
C ILE A 398 -24.50 -14.96 41.81
N GLN A 399 -25.67 -14.40 41.51
CA GLN A 399 -26.83 -15.18 41.05
C GLN A 399 -26.73 -15.45 39.53
N LYS A 400 -27.43 -16.45 39.01
CA LYS A 400 -27.59 -16.64 37.56
C LYS A 400 -28.00 -15.36 36.84
N GLY A 401 -27.26 -15.00 35.79
CA GLY A 401 -27.49 -13.77 35.00
C GLY A 401 -27.34 -12.48 35.80
N ALA A 402 -26.67 -12.52 36.96
CA ALA A 402 -26.78 -11.50 38.00
C ALA A 402 -26.42 -10.08 37.55
N LYS A 403 -27.30 -9.17 37.98
CA LYS A 403 -27.04 -7.75 38.23
C LYS A 403 -26.62 -7.46 39.69
N VAL A 404 -26.61 -8.48 40.57
CA VAL A 404 -26.49 -8.33 42.04
C VAL A 404 -25.63 -9.44 42.67
N TYR A 405 -24.90 -9.12 43.74
CA TYR A 405 -24.11 -10.08 44.53
C TYR A 405 -24.91 -10.70 45.68
N THR A 406 -24.67 -11.97 46.00
CA THR A 406 -25.37 -12.73 47.05
C THR A 406 -24.52 -13.08 48.26
N SER A 407 -23.23 -12.71 48.27
CA SER A 407 -22.32 -12.90 49.41
C SER A 407 -21.59 -11.63 49.82
N ALA A 408 -21.06 -11.65 51.05
CA ALA A 408 -20.04 -10.69 51.49
C ALA A 408 -18.75 -10.84 50.63
N PRO A 409 -17.93 -9.78 50.52
CA PRO A 409 -16.65 -9.83 49.84
C PRO A 409 -15.66 -10.78 50.54
N GLU A 410 -15.03 -11.64 49.76
CA GLU A 410 -13.89 -12.46 50.19
C GLU A 410 -12.62 -11.99 49.46
N ARG A 411 -11.51 -11.88 50.20
CA ARG A 411 -10.20 -11.50 49.64
C ARG A 411 -9.31 -12.72 49.43
N ILE A 412 -8.85 -12.94 48.19
CA ILE A 412 -7.92 -14.02 47.83
C ILE A 412 -6.61 -13.42 47.33
N ALA A 413 -5.51 -13.67 48.04
CA ALA A 413 -4.17 -13.20 47.64
C ALA A 413 -3.63 -14.01 46.44
N CYS A 414 -3.14 -13.33 45.41
CA CYS A 414 -2.60 -13.91 44.18
C CYS A 414 -1.63 -12.93 43.48
N ASP A 415 -0.73 -13.45 42.65
CA ASP A 415 0.19 -12.68 41.80
C ASP A 415 -0.09 -12.84 40.30
N LEU A 416 -1.09 -13.66 39.97
CA LEU A 416 -1.65 -13.87 38.63
C LEU A 416 -3.16 -14.14 38.70
N VAL A 417 -3.90 -13.57 37.75
CA VAL A 417 -5.28 -13.93 37.41
C VAL A 417 -5.29 -14.44 35.97
N ALA A 418 -5.72 -15.68 35.78
CA ALA A 418 -5.94 -16.26 34.46
C ALA A 418 -7.44 -16.25 34.16
N MET A 419 -7.86 -15.54 33.10
CA MET A 419 -9.28 -15.40 32.75
C MET A 419 -9.64 -16.12 31.46
N SER A 420 -10.80 -16.78 31.45
CA SER A 420 -11.34 -17.43 30.26
C SER A 420 -12.81 -17.06 30.05
N GLY A 421 -13.09 -16.29 28.99
CA GLY A 421 -14.44 -15.87 28.59
C GLY A 421 -15.02 -16.64 27.39
N GLY A 422 -14.44 -17.78 27.06
CA GLY A 422 -14.74 -18.55 25.86
C GLY A 422 -14.01 -18.02 24.62
N TRP A 423 -14.48 -18.42 23.43
CA TRP A 423 -13.71 -18.31 22.19
C TRP A 423 -14.39 -17.44 21.13
N SER A 424 -13.59 -16.76 20.32
CA SER A 424 -14.01 -16.01 19.13
C SER A 424 -13.31 -16.56 17.90
N PRO A 425 -14.01 -17.30 17.03
CA PRO A 425 -13.46 -17.78 15.76
C PRO A 425 -12.79 -16.67 14.94
N VAL A 426 -11.63 -16.96 14.35
CA VAL A 426 -10.82 -15.98 13.59
C VAL A 426 -11.36 -15.84 12.16
N VAL A 427 -12.56 -15.26 12.05
CA VAL A 427 -13.34 -15.13 10.80
C VAL A 427 -12.83 -14.05 9.83
N HIS A 428 -11.72 -13.38 10.15
CA HIS A 428 -11.23 -12.19 9.46
C HIS A 428 -11.09 -12.40 7.95
N LEU A 429 -10.40 -13.45 7.52
CA LEU A 429 -10.18 -13.73 6.09
C LEU A 429 -11.48 -14.14 5.38
N PHE A 430 -12.35 -14.92 6.04
CA PHE A 430 -13.67 -15.27 5.51
C PHE A 430 -14.57 -14.04 5.31
N SER A 431 -14.50 -13.06 6.21
CA SER A 431 -15.24 -11.80 6.07
C SER A 431 -14.60 -10.86 5.04
N GLN A 432 -13.27 -10.86 4.90
CA GLN A 432 -12.58 -10.12 3.83
C GLN A 432 -12.94 -10.64 2.44
N SER A 433 -13.27 -11.93 2.32
CA SER A 433 -13.81 -12.55 1.10
C SER A 433 -15.34 -12.37 0.96
N GLN A 434 -15.94 -11.41 1.68
CA GLN A 434 -17.38 -11.10 1.69
C GLN A 434 -18.29 -12.22 2.23
N GLY A 435 -17.73 -13.25 2.88
CA GLY A 435 -18.50 -14.31 3.51
C GLY A 435 -19.38 -13.78 4.65
N LYS A 436 -20.62 -14.29 4.74
CA LYS A 436 -21.58 -13.88 5.78
C LYS A 436 -21.43 -14.72 7.03
N LEU A 437 -21.40 -14.08 8.19
CA LEU A 437 -21.28 -14.75 9.49
C LEU A 437 -22.66 -15.14 10.05
N HIS A 438 -22.69 -16.19 10.86
CA HIS A 438 -23.83 -16.54 11.69
C HIS A 438 -23.41 -16.58 13.15
N TYR A 439 -24.33 -16.19 14.05
CA TYR A 439 -24.12 -16.33 15.48
C TYR A 439 -24.69 -17.67 15.94
N ARG A 440 -23.90 -18.48 16.64
CA ARG A 440 -24.40 -19.69 17.32
C ARG A 440 -24.51 -19.43 18.81
N GLU A 441 -25.71 -19.64 19.35
CA GLU A 441 -26.04 -19.37 20.76
C GLU A 441 -25.39 -20.39 21.70
N GLU A 442 -25.22 -21.64 21.27
CA GLU A 442 -24.68 -22.73 22.09
C GLU A 442 -23.16 -22.58 22.32
N GLU A 443 -22.42 -22.28 21.25
CA GLU A 443 -20.98 -22.00 21.31
C GLU A 443 -20.67 -20.52 21.65
N VAL A 444 -21.71 -19.70 21.77
CA VAL A 444 -21.64 -18.27 22.14
C VAL A 444 -20.68 -17.48 21.26
N CYS A 445 -20.73 -17.65 19.93
CA CYS A 445 -19.78 -17.01 19.01
C CYS A 445 -20.31 -16.79 17.59
N PHE A 446 -19.63 -15.91 16.84
CA PHE A 446 -19.83 -15.78 15.39
C PHE A 446 -18.94 -16.78 14.65
N VAL A 447 -19.52 -17.52 13.72
CA VAL A 447 -18.86 -18.49 12.85
C VAL A 447 -19.07 -18.13 11.37
N PRO A 448 -18.22 -18.64 10.45
CA PRO A 448 -18.48 -18.57 9.02
C PRO A 448 -19.83 -19.19 8.65
N GLY A 449 -20.51 -18.57 7.69
CA GLY A 449 -21.75 -19.03 7.12
C GLY A 449 -21.61 -19.30 5.63
N THR A 450 -22.36 -18.56 4.81
CA THR A 450 -22.33 -18.72 3.36
C THR A 450 -21.06 -18.11 2.75
N PRO A 451 -20.18 -18.92 2.10
CA PRO A 451 -19.05 -18.40 1.35
C PRO A 451 -19.51 -17.74 0.04
N VAL A 452 -18.77 -16.73 -0.42
CA VAL A 452 -18.97 -16.08 -1.74
C VAL A 452 -17.93 -16.54 -2.77
N GLN A 453 -16.81 -17.07 -2.30
CA GLN A 453 -15.70 -17.57 -3.11
C GLN A 453 -15.52 -19.08 -2.92
N LYS A 454 -14.66 -19.71 -3.73
CA LYS A 454 -14.34 -21.14 -3.64
C LYS A 454 -13.45 -21.42 -2.43
N GLN A 455 -14.09 -21.50 -1.26
CA GLN A 455 -13.42 -21.70 0.01
C GLN A 455 -14.22 -22.63 0.92
N SER A 456 -13.50 -23.33 1.79
CA SER A 456 -14.02 -24.08 2.92
C SER A 456 -13.37 -23.59 4.22
N PHE A 457 -13.91 -24.02 5.36
CA PHE A 457 -13.40 -23.69 6.68
C PHE A 457 -13.54 -24.89 7.61
N ALA A 458 -12.64 -25.03 8.58
CA ALA A 458 -12.59 -26.19 9.46
C ALA A 458 -12.08 -25.85 10.88
N GLY A 459 -12.46 -26.69 11.85
CA GLY A 459 -11.99 -26.65 13.22
C GLY A 459 -12.56 -25.51 14.04
N ALA A 460 -11.77 -24.93 14.95
CA ALA A 460 -12.25 -23.87 15.83
C ALA A 460 -12.76 -22.61 15.09
N LEU A 461 -12.38 -22.41 13.82
CA LEU A 461 -12.99 -21.39 12.96
C LEU A 461 -14.50 -21.66 12.73
N ASN A 462 -14.91 -22.92 12.63
CA ASN A 462 -16.29 -23.37 12.46
C ASN A 462 -17.08 -23.42 13.79
N GLY A 463 -16.47 -23.02 14.91
CA GLY A 463 -17.03 -23.18 16.26
C GLY A 463 -16.82 -24.58 16.86
N SER A 464 -16.17 -25.49 16.13
CA SER A 464 -15.84 -26.84 16.60
C SER A 464 -14.56 -26.81 17.44
N PHE A 465 -14.69 -26.71 18.76
CA PHE A 465 -13.56 -26.50 19.67
C PHE A 465 -12.86 -27.79 20.15
N SER A 466 -13.43 -28.97 19.92
CA SER A 466 -12.76 -30.23 20.25
C SER A 466 -11.65 -30.55 19.26
N LEU A 467 -10.61 -31.22 19.74
CA LEU A 467 -9.46 -31.63 18.94
C LEU A 467 -9.87 -32.68 17.90
N SER A 468 -10.69 -33.66 18.27
CA SER A 468 -11.26 -34.65 17.35
C SER A 468 -11.96 -33.99 16.17
N ALA A 469 -12.90 -33.08 16.43
CA ALA A 469 -13.65 -32.39 15.39
C ALA A 469 -12.73 -31.53 14.51
N CYS A 470 -11.74 -30.85 15.10
CA CYS A 470 -10.75 -30.10 14.32
C CYS A 470 -10.00 -30.99 13.31
N LEU A 471 -9.51 -32.15 13.75
CA LEU A 471 -8.76 -33.08 12.90
C LEU A 471 -9.65 -33.65 11.78
N GLU A 472 -10.87 -34.06 12.11
CA GLU A 472 -11.84 -34.64 11.17
C GLU A 472 -12.33 -33.62 10.13
N GLU A 473 -12.77 -32.45 10.58
CA GLU A 473 -13.21 -31.37 9.68
C GLU A 473 -12.08 -30.92 8.77
N GLY A 474 -10.86 -30.81 9.30
CA GLY A 474 -9.66 -30.48 8.53
C GLY A 474 -9.42 -31.48 7.41
N ALA A 475 -9.32 -32.77 7.74
CA ALA A 475 -9.10 -33.83 6.77
C ALA A 475 -10.19 -33.85 5.67
N LYS A 476 -11.45 -33.65 6.07
CA LYS A 476 -12.57 -33.56 5.13
C LYS A 476 -12.45 -32.35 4.20
N ALA A 477 -12.22 -31.16 4.76
CA ALA A 477 -12.12 -29.92 4.00
C ALA A 477 -10.96 -29.95 2.99
N GLY A 478 -9.81 -30.52 3.38
CA GLY A 478 -8.66 -30.71 2.50
C GLY A 478 -8.92 -31.68 1.35
N ALA A 479 -9.52 -32.84 1.64
CA ALA A 479 -9.89 -33.80 0.61
C ALA A 479 -10.94 -33.24 -0.38
N GLU A 480 -11.95 -32.55 0.13
CA GLU A 480 -12.97 -31.90 -0.71
C GLU A 480 -12.37 -30.81 -1.60
N ALA A 481 -11.48 -29.97 -1.05
CA ALA A 481 -10.79 -28.93 -1.82
C ALA A 481 -9.96 -29.54 -2.95
N ALA A 482 -9.11 -30.54 -2.65
CA ALA A 482 -8.32 -31.22 -3.68
C ALA A 482 -9.21 -31.88 -4.76
N THR A 483 -10.34 -32.48 -4.35
CA THR A 483 -11.31 -33.08 -5.27
C THR A 483 -11.92 -32.07 -6.23
N LYS A 484 -12.27 -30.87 -5.75
CA LYS A 484 -12.78 -29.78 -6.60
C LYS A 484 -11.75 -29.24 -7.58
N THR A 485 -10.46 -29.48 -7.33
CA THR A 485 -9.36 -29.13 -8.25
C THR A 485 -9.01 -30.24 -9.25
N GLY A 486 -9.71 -31.38 -9.21
CA GLY A 486 -9.54 -32.48 -10.17
C GLY A 486 -8.73 -33.67 -9.67
N PHE A 487 -8.27 -33.66 -8.41
CA PHE A 487 -7.52 -34.77 -7.81
C PHE A 487 -8.45 -35.76 -7.10
N THR A 488 -8.06 -37.04 -7.02
CA THR A 488 -8.84 -38.01 -6.21
C THR A 488 -8.29 -38.01 -4.79
N ALA A 489 -9.02 -37.40 -3.85
CA ALA A 489 -8.63 -37.34 -2.45
C ALA A 489 -9.62 -38.08 -1.55
N LYS A 490 -9.14 -38.58 -0.41
CA LYS A 490 -9.97 -39.17 0.65
C LYS A 490 -9.60 -38.56 1.98
N ALA A 491 -10.60 -38.23 2.78
CA ALA A 491 -10.36 -37.87 4.17
C ALA A 491 -9.76 -39.07 4.92
N ALA A 492 -8.81 -38.79 5.82
CA ALA A 492 -8.25 -39.81 6.69
C ALA A 492 -9.33 -40.38 7.63
N ASN A 493 -9.09 -41.58 8.16
CA ASN A 493 -9.94 -42.15 9.20
C ASN A 493 -9.91 -41.28 10.46
N ALA A 494 -11.00 -41.32 11.24
CA ALA A 494 -11.07 -40.64 12.54
C ALA A 494 -9.91 -41.08 13.44
N LEU A 495 -9.14 -40.09 13.92
CA LEU A 495 -8.01 -40.28 14.82
C LEU A 495 -8.52 -40.33 16.26
N LYS A 496 -7.95 -41.20 17.10
CA LYS A 496 -8.28 -41.26 18.53
C LYS A 496 -7.52 -40.16 19.26
N VAL A 497 -8.21 -39.40 20.11
CA VAL A 497 -7.60 -38.32 20.89
C VAL A 497 -7.95 -38.48 22.37
N ASP A 498 -7.03 -38.12 23.26
CA ASP A 498 -7.20 -38.12 24.71
C ASP A 498 -7.72 -36.76 25.22
N GLU A 499 -8.83 -36.29 24.66
CA GLU A 499 -9.42 -35.03 25.11
C GLU A 499 -10.49 -35.23 26.19
N PRO A 500 -10.51 -34.40 27.25
CA PRO A 500 -11.56 -34.45 28.25
C PRO A 500 -12.88 -33.94 27.67
N ALA A 501 -13.99 -34.44 28.21
CA ALA A 501 -15.30 -33.88 27.87
C ALA A 501 -15.41 -32.42 28.37
N MET A 502 -15.70 -31.50 27.45
CA MET A 502 -15.87 -30.08 27.75
C MET A 502 -17.35 -29.74 27.94
N GLY A 503 -17.67 -29.09 29.05
CA GLY A 503 -19.00 -28.53 29.33
C GLY A 503 -19.30 -27.27 28.51
N ARG A 504 -20.55 -26.79 28.64
CA ARG A 504 -21.01 -25.59 27.92
C ARG A 504 -20.28 -24.31 28.36
N ILE A 505 -20.15 -23.38 27.42
CA ILE A 505 -19.73 -21.99 27.68
C ILE A 505 -20.98 -21.20 28.08
N GLU A 506 -21.00 -20.58 29.26
CA GLU A 506 -22.12 -19.70 29.64
C GLU A 506 -21.84 -18.24 29.26
N PRO A 507 -22.75 -17.53 28.56
CA PRO A 507 -22.57 -16.13 28.23
C PRO A 507 -22.37 -15.27 29.49
N PHE A 508 -21.19 -14.65 29.60
CA PHE A 508 -20.83 -13.82 30.75
C PHE A 508 -19.95 -12.65 30.32
N TRP A 509 -20.59 -11.53 29.98
CA TRP A 509 -19.94 -10.42 29.27
C TRP A 509 -19.37 -9.33 30.18
N ILE A 510 -19.96 -9.15 31.36
CA ILE A 510 -19.56 -8.13 32.32
C ILE A 510 -19.93 -8.57 33.74
N VAL A 511 -18.98 -8.47 34.67
CA VAL A 511 -19.27 -8.61 36.10
C VAL A 511 -20.06 -7.36 36.53
N PRO A 512 -21.25 -7.50 37.16
CA PRO A 512 -21.97 -6.34 37.69
C PRO A 512 -21.10 -5.61 38.70
N GLY A 513 -21.22 -4.28 38.81
CA GLY A 513 -20.52 -3.48 39.83
C GLY A 513 -21.32 -3.36 41.13
N ALA A 514 -20.65 -2.98 42.23
CA ALA A 514 -21.34 -2.57 43.47
C ALA A 514 -22.13 -1.25 43.31
N ARG A 515 -21.81 -0.51 42.24
CA ARG A 515 -22.52 0.66 41.72
C ARG A 515 -22.73 0.44 40.22
N PRO A 516 -23.67 1.15 39.56
CA PRO A 516 -23.79 1.13 38.11
C PRO A 516 -22.44 1.31 37.42
N VAL A 517 -22.27 0.69 36.25
CA VAL A 517 -21.03 0.78 35.47
C VAL A 517 -20.75 2.25 35.16
N GLY A 518 -19.50 2.68 35.36
CA GLY A 518 -19.10 4.09 35.23
C GLY A 518 -19.34 4.93 36.49
N GLU A 519 -20.05 4.43 37.49
CA GLU A 519 -20.16 5.05 38.81
C GLU A 519 -19.14 4.46 39.79
N GLY A 520 -18.31 5.32 40.40
CA GLY A 520 -17.25 4.91 41.32
C GLY A 520 -15.84 5.04 40.73
N GLY A 521 -14.85 4.43 41.39
CA GLY A 521 -13.43 4.54 41.02
C GLY A 521 -12.87 3.38 40.18
N ALA A 522 -13.59 2.26 40.11
CA ALA A 522 -13.13 1.07 39.38
C ALA A 522 -13.50 1.14 37.89
N LYS A 523 -12.57 0.75 37.02
CA LYS A 523 -12.76 0.75 35.55
C LYS A 523 -12.94 -0.67 35.04
N HIS A 524 -13.91 -0.88 34.15
CA HIS A 524 -14.20 -2.16 33.51
C HIS A 524 -13.74 -2.09 32.06
N PHE A 525 -12.49 -2.47 31.78
CA PHE A 525 -11.92 -2.31 30.44
C PHE A 525 -12.48 -3.37 29.49
N VAL A 526 -12.84 -2.91 28.29
CA VAL A 526 -13.33 -3.73 27.19
C VAL A 526 -12.27 -3.77 26.09
N ASP A 527 -11.75 -2.60 25.70
CA ASP A 527 -10.56 -2.46 24.86
C ASP A 527 -9.39 -2.03 25.72
N LEU A 528 -8.46 -2.96 25.92
CA LEU A 528 -7.28 -2.73 26.71
C LEU A 528 -6.35 -1.73 26.01
N GLN A 529 -6.09 -1.86 24.71
CA GLN A 529 -5.14 -1.04 23.97
C GLN A 529 -5.57 0.45 23.96
N ASN A 530 -6.86 0.70 23.70
CA ASN A 530 -7.40 2.06 23.56
C ASN A 530 -7.96 2.66 24.87
N ASP A 531 -7.80 1.95 26.00
CA ASP A 531 -8.33 2.36 27.30
C ASP A 531 -9.87 2.51 27.33
N THR A 532 -10.60 1.82 26.45
CA THR A 532 -12.06 1.89 26.40
C THR A 532 -12.70 0.99 27.44
N THR A 533 -13.66 1.54 28.18
CA THR A 533 -14.39 0.85 29.23
C THR A 533 -15.84 0.58 28.88
N ALA A 534 -16.50 -0.31 29.61
CA ALA A 534 -17.94 -0.54 29.48
C ALA A 534 -18.76 0.75 29.71
N ALA A 535 -18.29 1.63 30.60
CA ALA A 535 -18.90 2.93 30.86
C ALA A 535 -18.84 3.88 29.65
N ASP A 536 -17.81 3.76 28.81
CA ASP A 536 -17.69 4.55 27.57
C ASP A 536 -18.72 4.08 26.53
N ILE A 537 -19.03 2.78 26.49
CA ILE A 537 -20.09 2.22 25.62
C ILE A 537 -21.46 2.70 26.10
N GLU A 538 -21.74 2.64 27.41
CA GLU A 538 -22.98 3.18 27.98
C GLU A 538 -23.13 4.69 27.73
N LEU A 539 -22.04 5.45 27.86
CA LEU A 539 -22.04 6.87 27.52
C LEU A 539 -22.38 7.10 26.04
N ALA A 540 -21.79 6.33 25.12
CA ALA A 540 -22.08 6.46 23.70
C ALA A 540 -23.58 6.24 23.40
N VAL A 541 -24.18 5.18 23.97
CA VAL A 541 -25.62 4.91 23.79
C VAL A 541 -26.48 6.01 24.39
N ARG A 542 -26.15 6.48 25.60
CA ARG A 542 -26.86 7.60 26.26
C ARG A 542 -26.79 8.90 25.45
N GLU A 543 -25.74 9.09 24.65
CA GLU A 543 -25.60 10.23 23.73
C GLU A 543 -26.24 9.99 22.35
N GLY A 544 -26.96 8.88 22.17
CA GLY A 544 -27.76 8.60 20.97
C GLY A 544 -27.09 7.71 19.93
N PHE A 545 -25.91 7.12 20.22
CA PHE A 545 -25.25 6.20 19.29
C PHE A 545 -25.74 4.76 19.48
N GLU A 546 -26.56 4.26 18.55
CA GLU A 546 -27.04 2.85 18.58
C GLU A 546 -26.27 1.90 17.66
N SER A 547 -25.79 2.39 16.51
CA SER A 547 -25.04 1.55 15.56
C SER A 547 -23.70 1.15 16.15
N VAL A 548 -23.33 -0.14 16.03
CA VAL A 548 -22.01 -0.64 16.45
C VAL A 548 -20.88 0.17 15.80
N GLU A 549 -21.06 0.62 14.55
CA GLU A 549 -20.10 1.42 13.83
C GLU A 549 -19.96 2.85 14.41
N HIS A 550 -21.04 3.42 14.95
CA HIS A 550 -20.99 4.71 15.65
C HIS A 550 -20.33 4.56 17.02
N VAL A 551 -20.71 3.54 17.80
CA VAL A 551 -20.11 3.26 19.11
C VAL A 551 -18.61 3.00 18.95
N LYS A 552 -18.20 2.22 17.93
CA LYS A 552 -16.81 1.97 17.57
C LYS A 552 -16.04 3.30 17.34
N ARG A 553 -16.55 4.18 16.47
CA ARG A 553 -15.93 5.47 16.14
C ARG A 553 -15.88 6.43 17.33
N TYR A 554 -16.94 6.46 18.13
CA TYR A 554 -17.06 7.36 19.26
C TYR A 554 -16.12 6.97 20.41
N THR A 555 -16.01 5.67 20.67
CA THR A 555 -15.26 5.11 21.80
C THR A 555 -13.82 4.67 21.45
N LEU A 556 -13.49 4.62 20.16
CA LEU A 556 -12.25 4.05 19.61
C LEU A 556 -12.07 2.54 19.86
N THR A 557 -13.10 1.83 20.30
CA THR A 557 -13.05 0.38 20.49
C THR A 557 -12.65 -0.31 19.19
N GLY A 558 -11.63 -1.17 19.25
CA GLY A 558 -11.14 -1.95 18.11
C GLY A 558 -10.30 -1.16 17.09
N PHE A 559 -9.89 0.07 17.40
CA PHE A 559 -8.98 0.86 16.56
C PHE A 559 -7.49 0.59 16.84
N GLY A 560 -7.19 -0.24 17.83
CA GLY A 560 -5.82 -0.55 18.23
C GLY A 560 -5.06 -1.30 17.14
N THR A 561 -3.75 -1.46 17.31
CA THR A 561 -2.94 -2.28 16.39
C THR A 561 -3.39 -3.73 16.39
N ASP A 562 -3.99 -4.21 17.49
CA ASP A 562 -4.64 -5.51 17.64
C ASP A 562 -5.96 -5.63 16.83
N GLN A 563 -6.54 -4.52 16.37
CA GLN A 563 -7.81 -4.44 15.63
C GLN A 563 -9.00 -5.08 16.37
N GLY A 564 -8.97 -5.04 17.71
CA GLY A 564 -10.05 -5.51 18.57
C GLY A 564 -10.21 -7.03 18.62
N LYS A 565 -9.14 -7.79 18.39
CA LYS A 565 -9.11 -9.26 18.49
C LYS A 565 -9.62 -9.77 19.84
N THR A 566 -9.41 -9.03 20.93
CA THR A 566 -9.89 -9.37 22.28
C THR A 566 -11.05 -8.50 22.78
N SER A 567 -11.42 -7.43 22.07
CA SER A 567 -12.36 -6.42 22.58
C SER A 567 -13.70 -6.38 21.85
N ASN A 568 -13.72 -6.62 20.53
CA ASN A 568 -14.89 -6.34 19.70
C ASN A 568 -16.13 -7.16 20.10
N ILE A 569 -15.96 -8.45 20.39
CA ILE A 569 -17.09 -9.33 20.77
C ILE A 569 -17.65 -8.94 22.14
N ASN A 570 -16.80 -8.64 23.11
CA ASN A 570 -17.25 -8.16 24.42
C ASN A 570 -17.96 -6.81 24.32
N ALA A 571 -17.42 -5.88 23.52
CA ALA A 571 -18.05 -4.58 23.29
C ALA A 571 -19.44 -4.71 22.63
N LEU A 572 -19.54 -5.59 21.64
CA LEU A 572 -20.80 -5.89 20.95
C LEU A 572 -21.81 -6.53 21.90
N ALA A 573 -21.40 -7.49 22.72
CA ALA A 573 -22.29 -8.15 23.66
C ALA A 573 -22.77 -7.22 24.79
N ILE A 574 -21.89 -6.33 25.28
CA ILE A 574 -22.28 -5.27 26.22
C ILE A 574 -23.26 -4.29 25.56
N LEU A 575 -22.98 -3.85 24.33
CA LEU A 575 -23.89 -2.99 23.56
C LEU A 575 -25.25 -3.65 23.32
N SER A 576 -25.27 -4.95 23.00
CA SER A 576 -26.47 -5.77 22.86
C SER A 576 -27.31 -5.76 24.14
N GLY A 577 -26.69 -5.93 25.31
CA GLY A 577 -27.37 -5.84 26.59
C GLY A 577 -27.92 -4.45 26.92
N ILE A 578 -27.21 -3.38 26.53
CA ILE A 578 -27.66 -1.99 26.75
C ILE A 578 -28.85 -1.63 25.83
N LEU A 579 -28.80 -2.05 24.57
CA LEU A 579 -29.83 -1.77 23.57
C LEU A 579 -31.04 -2.71 23.63
N ASP A 580 -30.98 -3.77 24.45
CA ASP A 580 -31.97 -4.84 24.52
C ASP A 580 -32.25 -5.47 23.14
N LYS A 581 -31.17 -5.71 22.38
CA LYS A 581 -31.22 -6.33 21.04
C LYS A 581 -30.38 -7.60 21.04
N PRO A 582 -30.80 -8.70 20.40
CA PRO A 582 -29.96 -9.89 20.25
C PRO A 582 -28.61 -9.55 19.60
N ILE A 583 -27.53 -10.20 20.04
CA ILE A 583 -26.17 -10.07 19.50
C ILE A 583 -26.10 -10.01 17.96
N PRO A 584 -26.73 -10.95 17.21
CA PRO A 584 -26.67 -10.91 15.74
C PRO A 584 -27.39 -9.70 15.11
N LYS A 585 -28.29 -9.01 15.83
CA LYS A 585 -29.00 -7.82 15.35
C LYS A 585 -28.21 -6.52 15.58
N VAL A 586 -27.28 -6.51 16.54
CA VAL A 586 -26.32 -5.40 16.69
C VAL A 586 -25.31 -5.39 15.54
N GLY A 587 -24.93 -6.58 15.07
CA GLY A 587 -24.02 -6.78 13.94
C GLY A 587 -22.55 -6.60 14.32
N THR A 588 -21.66 -7.26 13.59
CA THR A 588 -20.21 -7.07 13.72
C THR A 588 -19.75 -5.85 12.94
N THR A 589 -18.59 -5.29 13.30
CA THR A 589 -17.94 -4.26 12.46
C THR A 589 -17.29 -4.89 11.24
N THR A 590 -17.04 -4.09 10.20
CA THR A 590 -16.37 -4.58 8.98
C THR A 590 -14.94 -5.09 9.27
N PHE A 591 -14.62 -6.31 8.82
CA PHE A 591 -13.25 -6.85 8.83
C PHE A 591 -12.51 -6.38 7.57
N ARG A 592 -11.28 -5.86 7.74
CA ARG A 592 -10.47 -5.31 6.64
C ARG A 592 -9.07 -5.92 6.65
N PRO A 593 -8.39 -6.00 5.49
CA PRO A 593 -6.94 -6.19 5.46
C PRO A 593 -6.23 -4.97 6.06
N PRO A 594 -5.03 -5.13 6.63
CA PRO A 594 -4.36 -6.40 6.87
C PRO A 594 -4.82 -7.09 8.19
N TYR A 595 -4.81 -8.44 8.28
CA TYR A 595 -5.13 -9.18 9.51
C TYR A 595 -4.25 -8.76 10.70
N THR A 596 -2.95 -8.63 10.47
CA THR A 596 -1.97 -8.00 11.36
C THR A 596 -1.14 -7.00 10.54
N PRO A 597 -0.55 -5.96 11.16
CA PRO A 597 0.20 -4.93 10.43
C PRO A 597 1.33 -5.51 9.56
N VAL A 598 1.53 -4.91 8.38
CA VAL A 598 2.58 -5.25 7.42
C VAL A 598 3.52 -4.05 7.26
N SER A 599 4.82 -4.29 7.12
CA SER A 599 5.81 -3.22 6.91
C SER A 599 5.62 -2.57 5.53
N TYR A 600 5.84 -1.25 5.43
CA TYR A 600 5.76 -0.57 4.14
C TYR A 600 6.88 -1.03 3.18
N GLY A 601 8.05 -1.38 3.71
CA GLY A 601 9.15 -1.97 2.95
C GLY A 601 8.72 -3.26 2.23
N ALA A 602 8.01 -4.16 2.92
CA ALA A 602 7.49 -5.38 2.32
C ALA A 602 6.48 -5.10 1.20
N LEU A 603 5.59 -4.10 1.37
CA LEU A 603 4.63 -3.70 0.33
C LEU A 603 5.32 -3.08 -0.89
N ALA A 604 6.37 -2.28 -0.70
CA ALA A 604 7.14 -1.69 -1.80
C ALA A 604 7.98 -2.73 -2.55
N GLY A 605 8.49 -3.75 -1.85
CA GLY A 605 9.30 -4.82 -2.44
C GLY A 605 10.58 -4.27 -3.06
N ARG A 606 10.76 -4.51 -4.37
CA ARG A 606 11.91 -4.02 -5.16
C ARG A 606 11.64 -2.75 -5.94
N ASN A 607 10.43 -2.18 -5.86
CA ASN A 607 10.03 -0.98 -6.61
C ASN A 607 10.57 0.28 -5.90
N LEU A 608 11.89 0.41 -5.83
CA LEU A 608 12.61 1.44 -5.09
C LEU A 608 13.70 2.07 -5.97
N GLY A 609 13.98 3.36 -5.78
CA GLY A 609 15.01 4.08 -6.55
C GLY A 609 14.76 3.98 -8.06
N ASP A 610 15.79 3.67 -8.85
CA ASP A 610 15.69 3.53 -10.31
C ASP A 610 14.80 2.37 -10.78
N TRP A 611 14.33 1.52 -9.85
CA TRP A 611 13.47 0.38 -10.13
C TRP A 611 12.00 0.68 -9.80
N SER A 612 11.69 1.88 -9.29
CA SER A 612 10.31 2.26 -8.98
C SER A 612 9.45 2.44 -10.23
N ASP A 613 10.06 2.85 -11.34
CA ASP A 613 9.43 2.98 -12.66
C ASP A 613 10.51 2.76 -13.74
N PRO A 614 10.23 2.11 -14.89
CA PRO A 614 11.22 1.86 -15.92
C PRO A 614 11.86 3.14 -16.48
N VAL A 615 13.17 3.08 -16.70
CA VAL A 615 13.93 4.12 -17.39
C VAL A 615 14.19 3.68 -18.84
N ARG A 616 13.58 4.39 -19.81
CA ARG A 616 13.77 4.14 -21.25
C ARG A 616 14.89 5.02 -21.79
N ILE A 617 15.80 4.42 -22.55
CA ILE A 617 16.97 5.08 -23.14
C ILE A 617 17.06 4.76 -24.63
N THR A 618 17.51 5.72 -25.44
CA THR A 618 17.61 5.55 -26.91
C THR A 618 18.85 4.74 -27.28
N SER A 619 18.92 4.24 -28.52
CA SER A 619 20.15 3.58 -29.01
C SER A 619 21.36 4.51 -29.13
N ILE A 620 21.17 5.82 -28.92
CA ILE A 620 22.20 6.86 -28.97
C ILE A 620 22.60 7.29 -27.55
N HIS A 621 21.93 6.79 -26.50
CA HIS A 621 22.08 7.24 -25.11
C HIS A 621 23.53 7.25 -24.60
N ASP A 622 24.31 6.20 -24.86
CA ASP A 622 25.71 6.14 -24.44
C ASP A 622 26.56 7.26 -25.06
N TRP A 623 26.18 7.77 -26.24
CA TRP A 623 26.84 8.94 -26.86
C TRP A 623 26.54 10.19 -26.07
N HIS A 624 25.26 10.37 -25.70
CA HIS A 624 24.81 11.53 -24.93
C HIS A 624 25.53 11.59 -23.58
N VAL A 625 25.58 10.47 -22.87
CA VAL A 625 26.30 10.37 -21.58
C VAL A 625 27.78 10.70 -21.75
N ALA A 626 28.44 10.07 -22.73
CA ALA A 626 29.87 10.31 -22.99
C ALA A 626 30.18 11.74 -23.43
N SER A 627 29.21 12.43 -24.04
CA SER A 627 29.33 13.82 -24.50
C SER A 627 28.90 14.83 -23.44
N GLY A 628 28.58 14.39 -22.22
CA GLY A 628 28.23 15.26 -21.09
C GLY A 628 26.84 15.86 -21.18
N ALA A 629 25.89 15.20 -21.85
CA ALA A 629 24.50 15.65 -21.87
C ALA A 629 23.90 15.66 -20.46
N GLU A 630 23.16 16.71 -20.15
CA GLU A 630 22.19 16.68 -19.04
C GLU A 630 20.88 16.08 -19.56
N PHE A 631 20.08 15.46 -18.68
CA PHE A 631 18.89 14.72 -19.08
C PHE A 631 17.62 15.20 -18.40
N GLU A 632 16.53 15.27 -19.15
CA GLU A 632 15.18 15.43 -18.63
C GLU A 632 14.41 14.10 -18.68
N ASN A 633 13.39 13.97 -17.83
CA ASN A 633 12.44 12.85 -17.87
C ASN A 633 11.22 13.24 -18.71
N VAL A 634 11.07 12.63 -19.89
CA VAL A 634 9.89 12.78 -20.75
C VAL A 634 9.05 11.51 -20.66
N GLY A 635 8.09 11.50 -19.73
CA GLY A 635 7.50 10.26 -19.26
C GLY A 635 8.59 9.35 -18.70
N GLN A 636 8.70 8.14 -19.23
CA GLN A 636 9.74 7.17 -18.86
C GLN A 636 11.06 7.35 -19.63
N TRP A 637 11.13 8.24 -20.63
CA TRP A 637 12.34 8.43 -21.42
C TRP A 637 13.33 9.38 -20.77
N LYS A 638 14.62 9.02 -20.81
CA LYS A 638 15.74 9.95 -20.61
C LYS A 638 16.13 10.58 -21.94
N ARG A 639 15.75 11.85 -22.13
CA ARG A 639 16.13 12.62 -23.31
C ARG A 639 17.23 13.63 -22.94
N PRO A 640 18.21 13.87 -23.84
CA PRO A 640 19.14 14.98 -23.66
C PRO A 640 18.37 16.29 -23.52
N TRP A 641 18.55 16.97 -22.40
CA TRP A 641 17.96 18.25 -22.10
C TRP A 641 18.74 19.37 -22.79
N TYR A 642 20.07 19.36 -22.62
CA TYR A 642 21.05 20.22 -23.28
C TYR A 642 22.47 19.61 -23.13
N PHE A 643 23.44 20.15 -23.87
CA PHE A 643 24.84 19.69 -23.90
C PHE A 643 25.78 20.82 -23.46
N PRO A 644 26.02 20.98 -22.15
CA PRO A 644 26.88 22.05 -21.63
C PRO A 644 28.36 21.85 -21.99
N LYS A 645 29.04 22.94 -22.36
CA LYS A 645 30.51 22.98 -22.35
C LYS A 645 31.00 23.39 -20.95
N ALA A 646 32.27 23.13 -20.66
CA ALA A 646 32.87 23.46 -19.37
C ALA A 646 32.66 24.95 -19.01
N GLY A 647 31.99 25.19 -17.88
CA GLY A 647 31.71 26.54 -17.36
C GLY A 647 30.40 27.16 -17.86
N GLU A 648 29.64 26.49 -18.73
CA GLU A 648 28.30 26.94 -19.12
C GLU A 648 27.25 26.48 -18.12
N ASP A 649 26.32 27.38 -17.77
CA ASP A 649 25.03 26.99 -17.23
C ASP A 649 24.05 26.61 -18.35
N MET A 650 22.85 26.18 -17.99
CA MET A 650 21.82 25.78 -18.96
C MET A 650 21.49 26.90 -19.96
N HIS A 651 21.42 28.16 -19.53
CA HIS A 651 21.07 29.26 -20.40
C HIS A 651 22.18 29.56 -21.41
N ALA A 652 23.44 29.55 -20.97
CA ALA A 652 24.59 29.73 -21.85
C ALA A 652 24.68 28.61 -22.90
N ALA A 653 24.51 27.35 -22.47
CA ALA A 653 24.53 26.19 -23.35
C ALA A 653 23.40 26.24 -24.39
N THR A 654 22.17 26.47 -23.95
CA THR A 654 21.01 26.50 -24.85
C THR A 654 21.02 27.70 -25.80
N ASN A 655 21.50 28.87 -25.36
CA ASN A 655 21.74 30.02 -26.23
C ASN A 655 22.74 29.68 -27.35
N ARG A 656 23.87 29.03 -27.00
CA ARG A 656 24.87 28.57 -27.98
C ARG A 656 24.29 27.56 -28.95
N GLU A 657 23.57 26.55 -28.44
CA GLU A 657 22.91 25.51 -29.24
C GLU A 657 21.90 26.10 -30.24
N CYS A 658 21.02 27.00 -29.78
CA CYS A 658 20.05 27.67 -30.63
C CYS A 658 20.74 28.52 -31.72
N LEU A 659 21.78 29.28 -31.37
CA LEU A 659 22.55 30.05 -32.35
C LEU A 659 23.27 29.14 -33.35
N ALA A 660 23.79 27.99 -32.92
CA ALA A 660 24.44 27.03 -33.81
C ALA A 660 23.44 26.45 -34.84
N VAL A 661 22.21 26.12 -34.42
CA VAL A 661 21.16 25.68 -35.35
C VAL A 661 20.79 26.79 -36.33
N ARG A 662 20.58 28.02 -35.85
CA ARG A 662 20.12 29.16 -36.66
C ARG A 662 21.17 29.66 -37.66
N ASN A 663 22.45 29.60 -37.30
CA ASN A 663 23.55 30.15 -38.11
C ASN A 663 24.36 29.09 -38.87
N GLY A 664 24.22 27.82 -38.50
CA GLY A 664 25.02 26.71 -39.02
C GLY A 664 24.21 25.44 -39.16
N VAL A 665 24.49 24.47 -38.28
CA VAL A 665 23.75 23.21 -38.22
C VAL A 665 23.78 22.65 -36.80
N GLY A 666 22.65 22.12 -36.35
CA GLY A 666 22.57 21.31 -35.14
C GLY A 666 21.92 19.97 -35.38
N VAL A 667 22.08 19.08 -34.42
CA VAL A 667 21.55 17.71 -34.46
C VAL A 667 20.83 17.34 -33.16
N LEU A 668 19.67 16.69 -33.29
CA LEU A 668 18.82 16.26 -32.19
C LEU A 668 18.45 14.78 -32.32
N ASP A 669 18.45 14.08 -31.19
CA ASP A 669 17.84 12.75 -31.10
C ASP A 669 16.31 12.87 -30.97
N ALA A 670 15.62 12.54 -32.06
CA ALA A 670 14.15 12.53 -32.15
C ALA A 670 13.58 11.11 -32.07
N SER A 671 14.38 10.12 -31.65
CA SER A 671 13.99 8.71 -31.63
C SER A 671 12.81 8.40 -30.71
N THR A 672 12.50 9.27 -29.74
CA THR A 672 11.46 9.02 -28.73
C THR A 672 10.03 9.30 -29.21
N LEU A 673 9.86 10.00 -30.34
CA LEU A 673 8.52 10.26 -30.91
C LEU A 673 7.78 8.94 -31.14
N GLY A 674 6.48 8.90 -30.87
CA GLY A 674 5.67 7.73 -31.22
C GLY A 674 5.63 7.56 -32.74
N LYS A 675 5.67 6.33 -33.22
CA LYS A 675 5.66 6.02 -34.66
C LYS A 675 4.72 4.85 -34.90
N ILE A 676 3.74 5.02 -35.78
CA ILE A 676 2.71 4.01 -36.06
C ILE A 676 2.66 3.79 -37.58
N ASP A 677 2.91 2.55 -38.01
CA ASP A 677 2.69 2.11 -39.39
C ASP A 677 1.22 1.74 -39.53
N ILE A 678 0.51 2.42 -40.44
CA ILE A 678 -0.92 2.27 -40.66
C ILE A 678 -1.11 1.79 -42.08
N ARG A 679 -1.65 0.59 -42.24
CA ARG A 679 -1.81 -0.06 -43.54
C ARG A 679 -3.23 -0.53 -43.78
N GLY A 680 -3.70 -0.39 -45.01
CA GLY A 680 -4.94 -0.99 -45.47
C GLY A 680 -5.69 -0.11 -46.47
N LYS A 681 -6.69 -0.70 -47.12
CA LYS A 681 -7.43 -0.05 -48.22
C LYS A 681 -8.12 1.22 -47.76
N ASP A 682 -8.59 1.24 -46.52
CA ASP A 682 -9.33 2.36 -45.96
C ASP A 682 -8.47 3.29 -45.09
N ALA A 683 -7.14 3.12 -45.07
CA ALA A 683 -6.24 3.87 -44.18
C ALA A 683 -6.35 5.40 -44.36
N ALA A 684 -6.49 5.85 -45.61
CA ALA A 684 -6.63 7.28 -45.89
C ALA A 684 -7.97 7.87 -45.42
N GLU A 685 -9.03 7.04 -45.44
CA GLU A 685 -10.35 7.42 -44.91
C GLU A 685 -10.35 7.39 -43.38
N PHE A 686 -9.75 6.37 -42.77
CA PHE A 686 -9.57 6.32 -41.33
C PHE A 686 -8.82 7.56 -40.81
N LEU A 687 -7.69 7.93 -41.42
CA LEU A 687 -6.96 9.14 -41.06
C LEU A 687 -7.76 10.43 -41.28
N ASN A 688 -8.72 10.47 -42.23
CA ASN A 688 -9.63 11.61 -42.36
C ASN A 688 -10.57 11.73 -41.16
N ARG A 689 -10.97 10.62 -40.55
CA ARG A 689 -11.86 10.61 -39.38
C ARG A 689 -11.11 10.98 -38.09
N ILE A 690 -9.86 10.54 -37.97
CA ILE A 690 -9.00 10.80 -36.80
C ILE A 690 -8.50 12.25 -36.74
N TYR A 691 -7.86 12.74 -37.80
CA TYR A 691 -7.26 14.08 -37.78
C TYR A 691 -8.29 15.18 -38.05
N THR A 692 -8.01 16.43 -37.68
CA THR A 692 -8.87 17.58 -38.02
C THR A 692 -8.81 17.98 -39.50
N ASN A 693 -7.68 17.76 -40.18
CA ASN A 693 -7.47 18.05 -41.61
C ASN A 693 -7.70 16.81 -42.50
N ALA A 694 -7.60 16.98 -43.82
CA ALA A 694 -7.84 15.88 -44.77
C ALA A 694 -6.55 15.14 -45.11
N PHE A 695 -6.61 13.81 -45.21
CA PHE A 695 -5.52 12.91 -45.61
C PHE A 695 -5.79 12.16 -46.92
N ALA A 696 -7.05 11.98 -47.35
CA ALA A 696 -7.40 11.23 -48.57
C ALA A 696 -6.65 11.66 -49.86
N LYS A 697 -6.38 12.97 -50.02
CA LYS A 697 -5.69 13.54 -51.20
C LYS A 697 -4.19 13.76 -51.00
N LEU A 698 -3.60 13.29 -49.90
CA LEU A 698 -2.14 13.38 -49.71
C LEU A 698 -1.46 12.49 -50.75
N GLY A 699 -0.52 13.03 -51.55
CA GLY A 699 0.22 12.22 -52.53
C GLY A 699 1.19 11.24 -51.85
N VAL A 700 1.51 10.12 -52.51
CA VAL A 700 2.60 9.23 -52.06
C VAL A 700 3.92 10.01 -52.05
N GLY A 701 4.76 9.77 -51.04
CA GLY A 701 6.00 10.52 -50.82
C GLY A 701 5.80 11.90 -50.19
N ARG A 702 4.57 12.27 -49.84
CA ARG A 702 4.26 13.53 -49.14
C ARG A 702 3.98 13.30 -47.67
N VAL A 703 4.29 14.31 -46.88
CA VAL A 703 4.05 14.39 -45.45
C VAL A 703 3.00 15.46 -45.17
N ARG A 704 2.22 15.29 -44.09
CA ARG A 704 1.29 16.31 -43.61
C ARG A 704 1.29 16.33 -42.08
N TYR A 705 1.39 17.52 -41.51
CA TYR A 705 1.11 17.77 -40.10
C TYR A 705 -0.40 17.76 -39.84
N GLY A 706 -0.85 17.24 -38.70
CA GLY A 706 -2.25 17.18 -38.30
C GLY A 706 -2.43 17.32 -36.79
N LEU A 707 -3.61 17.79 -36.38
CA LEU A 707 -4.06 17.78 -34.99
C LEU A 707 -5.07 16.66 -34.80
N MET A 708 -4.97 15.93 -33.69
CA MET A 708 -5.96 14.97 -33.25
C MET A 708 -6.73 15.56 -32.06
N CYS A 709 -8.04 15.38 -32.07
CA CYS A 709 -8.92 15.85 -31.01
C CYS A 709 -9.67 14.69 -30.37
N HIS A 710 -10.03 14.85 -29.10
CA HIS A 710 -11.08 14.04 -28.48
C HIS A 710 -12.45 14.47 -29.01
N GLU A 711 -13.49 13.71 -28.67
CA GLU A 711 -14.88 14.01 -29.08
C GLU A 711 -15.37 15.39 -28.60
N ASP A 712 -14.81 15.91 -27.51
CA ASP A 712 -15.10 17.24 -26.98
C ASP A 712 -14.47 18.40 -27.78
N GLY A 713 -13.70 18.07 -28.82
CA GLY A 713 -13.04 19.00 -29.74
C GLY A 713 -11.67 19.51 -29.26
N MET A 714 -11.20 19.08 -28.09
CA MET A 714 -9.94 19.53 -27.52
C MET A 714 -8.77 18.78 -28.14
N VAL A 715 -7.67 19.48 -28.39
CA VAL A 715 -6.45 18.87 -28.96
C VAL A 715 -5.81 17.99 -27.89
N PHE A 716 -5.63 16.72 -28.20
CA PHE A 716 -4.97 15.76 -27.30
C PHE A 716 -3.63 15.27 -27.82
N ASP A 717 -3.42 15.27 -29.15
CA ASP A 717 -2.13 14.97 -29.74
C ASP A 717 -1.97 15.62 -31.12
N ASP A 718 -0.74 15.63 -31.62
CA ASP A 718 -0.38 16.16 -32.92
C ASP A 718 0.81 15.41 -33.51
N GLY A 719 1.09 15.70 -34.78
CA GLY A 719 2.31 15.23 -35.41
C GLY A 719 2.19 15.17 -36.91
N THR A 720 3.22 14.60 -37.53
CA THR A 720 3.26 14.41 -38.98
C THR A 720 2.83 13.01 -39.38
N THR A 721 2.32 12.86 -40.59
CA THR A 721 2.03 11.55 -41.17
C THR A 721 2.46 11.54 -42.63
N ALA A 722 3.33 10.58 -42.98
CA ALA A 722 3.86 10.38 -44.31
C ALA A 722 3.05 9.31 -45.05
N ARG A 723 2.68 9.56 -46.30
CA ARG A 723 2.05 8.53 -47.16
C ARG A 723 3.15 7.75 -47.89
N LEU A 724 3.48 6.57 -47.36
CA LEU A 724 4.55 5.71 -47.88
C LEU A 724 4.15 4.98 -49.17
N ALA A 725 2.89 4.58 -49.27
CA ALA A 725 2.28 3.97 -50.44
C ALA A 725 0.80 4.38 -50.53
N GLU A 726 0.08 3.90 -51.54
CA GLU A 726 -1.35 4.21 -51.69
C GLU A 726 -2.16 3.82 -50.45
N ASP A 727 -1.87 2.66 -49.88
CA ASP A 727 -2.54 2.04 -48.74
C ASP A 727 -1.69 2.02 -47.46
N ARG A 728 -0.60 2.81 -47.39
CA ARG A 728 0.35 2.77 -46.26
C ARG A 728 0.78 4.16 -45.81
N PHE A 729 0.68 4.40 -44.51
CA PHE A 729 1.06 5.64 -43.85
C PHE A 729 1.99 5.37 -42.67
N LEU A 730 2.91 6.29 -42.41
CA LEU A 730 3.71 6.32 -41.19
C LEU A 730 3.35 7.59 -40.42
N MET A 731 2.65 7.41 -39.31
CA MET A 731 2.29 8.48 -38.39
C MET A 731 3.39 8.66 -37.35
N THR A 732 3.72 9.91 -37.05
CA THR A 732 4.49 10.32 -35.88
C THR A 732 3.57 11.03 -34.90
N THR A 733 3.73 10.76 -33.60
CA THR A 733 2.96 11.36 -32.50
C THR A 733 3.92 12.03 -31.53
N THR A 734 3.41 12.75 -30.54
CA THR A 734 4.26 13.23 -29.44
C THR A 734 4.91 12.07 -28.68
N THR A 735 6.04 12.34 -27.99
CA THR A 735 6.75 11.31 -27.20
C THR A 735 5.87 10.79 -26.06
N GLY A 736 5.14 11.69 -25.37
CA GLY A 736 4.34 11.35 -24.20
C GLY A 736 3.10 10.50 -24.50
N ASN A 737 2.48 10.70 -25.67
CA ASN A 737 1.21 10.06 -26.02
C ASN A 737 1.33 8.91 -27.01
N ALA A 738 2.54 8.43 -27.31
CA ALA A 738 2.76 7.36 -28.30
C ALA A 738 1.85 6.13 -28.09
N ALA A 739 1.72 5.67 -26.84
CA ALA A 739 0.82 4.56 -26.51
C ALA A 739 -0.65 4.96 -26.60
N VAL A 740 -1.00 6.12 -26.03
CA VAL A 740 -2.38 6.64 -26.00
C VAL A 740 -2.96 6.81 -27.40
N VAL A 741 -2.17 7.33 -28.36
CA VAL A 741 -2.63 7.47 -29.74
C VAL A 741 -2.88 6.11 -30.38
N LEU A 742 -1.99 5.12 -30.20
CA LEU A 742 -2.23 3.79 -30.77
C LEU A 742 -3.50 3.16 -30.19
N ASP A 743 -3.69 3.25 -28.87
CA ASP A 743 -4.89 2.77 -28.18
C ASP A 743 -6.14 3.49 -28.71
N TRP A 744 -6.06 4.79 -28.96
CA TRP A 744 -7.15 5.58 -29.56
C TRP A 744 -7.50 5.13 -30.98
N LEU A 745 -6.49 4.83 -31.81
CA LEU A 745 -6.73 4.30 -33.15
C LEU A 745 -7.41 2.93 -33.08
N GLU A 746 -6.93 2.04 -32.21
CA GLU A 746 -7.47 0.70 -32.02
C GLU A 746 -8.87 0.71 -31.42
N GLU A 747 -9.17 1.61 -30.48
CA GLU A 747 -10.51 1.78 -29.91
C GLU A 747 -11.53 2.03 -31.02
N TYR A 748 -11.32 3.07 -31.84
CA TYR A 748 -12.26 3.37 -32.94
C TYR A 748 -12.33 2.27 -34.00
N LEU A 749 -11.21 1.62 -34.33
CA LEU A 749 -11.23 0.51 -35.30
C LEU A 749 -11.99 -0.70 -34.76
N GLN A 750 -11.88 -1.00 -33.47
CA GLN A 750 -12.50 -2.19 -32.88
C GLN A 750 -13.95 -1.98 -32.46
N THR A 751 -14.30 -0.77 -31.99
CA THR A 751 -15.63 -0.51 -31.39
C THR A 751 -16.57 0.27 -32.29
N GLU A 752 -16.06 1.22 -33.09
CA GLU A 752 -16.90 2.13 -33.89
C GLU A 752 -16.91 1.80 -35.38
N TRP A 753 -15.75 1.46 -35.94
CA TRP A 753 -15.57 1.24 -37.38
C TRP A 753 -14.91 -0.11 -37.71
N PRO A 754 -15.42 -1.25 -37.18
CA PRO A 754 -14.84 -2.57 -37.43
C PRO A 754 -14.96 -3.02 -38.90
N GLU A 755 -15.72 -2.30 -39.73
CA GLU A 755 -15.80 -2.53 -41.17
C GLU A 755 -14.59 -2.02 -41.96
N LEU A 756 -13.81 -1.07 -41.41
CA LEU A 756 -12.67 -0.48 -42.11
C LEU A 756 -11.51 -1.48 -42.18
N GLN A 757 -10.96 -1.69 -43.37
CA GLN A 757 -9.79 -2.54 -43.58
C GLN A 757 -8.52 -1.75 -43.30
N VAL A 758 -8.22 -1.52 -42.01
CA VAL A 758 -7.05 -0.78 -41.52
C VAL A 758 -6.39 -1.56 -40.38
N TYR A 759 -5.05 -1.59 -40.40
CA TYR A 759 -4.22 -2.26 -39.42
C TYR A 759 -3.15 -1.30 -38.95
N CYS A 760 -3.07 -1.10 -37.64
CA CYS A 760 -2.10 -0.23 -37.00
C CYS A 760 -0.99 -1.09 -36.37
N THR A 761 0.26 -0.64 -36.43
CA THR A 761 1.38 -1.30 -35.78
C THR A 761 2.32 -0.25 -35.20
N SER A 762 2.58 -0.30 -33.90
CA SER A 762 3.65 0.52 -33.31
C SER A 762 4.99 0.13 -33.92
N VAL A 763 5.67 1.10 -34.50
CA VAL A 763 7.05 1.01 -34.96
C VAL A 763 7.92 2.05 -34.23
N THR A 764 7.48 2.50 -33.06
CA THR A 764 8.14 3.52 -32.23
C THR A 764 9.59 3.14 -31.93
N GLU A 765 9.81 1.92 -31.44
CA GLU A 765 11.14 1.39 -31.08
C GLU A 765 11.83 0.65 -32.24
N GLN A 766 11.20 0.59 -33.43
CA GLN A 766 11.84 0.03 -34.62
C GLN A 766 12.80 1.03 -35.27
N TRP A 767 12.56 2.35 -35.10
CA TRP A 767 13.27 3.41 -35.78
C TRP A 767 13.98 4.33 -34.80
N ALA A 768 15.30 4.44 -34.94
CA ALA A 768 16.06 5.56 -34.39
C ALA A 768 15.98 6.73 -35.37
N THR A 769 15.89 7.95 -34.86
CA THR A 769 15.66 9.17 -35.64
C THR A 769 16.68 10.24 -35.28
N VAL A 770 17.47 10.67 -36.26
CA VAL A 770 18.40 11.79 -36.14
C VAL A 770 17.87 12.97 -36.95
N SER A 771 17.61 14.09 -36.28
CA SER A 771 17.14 15.33 -36.91
C SER A 771 18.30 16.30 -37.09
N ILE A 772 18.56 16.73 -38.32
CA ILE A 772 19.62 17.68 -38.67
C ILE A 772 18.97 18.97 -39.15
N ALA A 773 19.18 20.07 -38.44
CA ALA A 773 18.50 21.35 -38.67
C ALA A 773 19.50 22.50 -38.84
N GLY A 774 19.21 23.42 -39.78
CA GLY A 774 19.97 24.65 -39.99
C GLY A 774 20.35 24.88 -41.45
N PRO A 775 20.83 26.08 -41.81
CA PRO A 775 21.20 26.44 -43.19
C PRO A 775 22.29 25.52 -43.79
N MET A 776 23.15 24.92 -42.96
CA MET A 776 24.18 23.98 -43.45
C MET A 776 23.71 22.52 -43.52
N ALA A 777 22.48 22.20 -43.09
CA ALA A 777 21.96 20.82 -43.07
C ALA A 777 21.99 20.15 -44.46
N GLY A 778 21.69 20.90 -45.53
CA GLY A 778 21.78 20.40 -46.90
C GLY A 778 23.19 19.97 -47.32
N LYS A 779 24.24 20.68 -46.85
CA LYS A 779 25.64 20.32 -47.12
C LYS A 779 26.07 19.07 -46.37
N VAL A 780 25.62 18.91 -45.11
CA VAL A 780 25.83 17.69 -44.33
C VAL A 780 25.17 16.50 -45.03
N MET A 781 23.92 16.65 -45.46
CA MET A 781 23.20 15.60 -46.19
C MET A 781 23.85 15.24 -47.52
N ALA A 782 24.42 16.19 -48.25
CA ALA A 782 25.15 15.91 -49.50
C ALA A 782 26.37 15.00 -49.29
N LYS A 783 27.02 15.06 -48.11
CA LYS A 783 28.11 14.14 -47.74
C LYS A 783 27.60 12.76 -47.34
N LEU A 784 26.51 12.72 -46.58
CA LEU A 784 25.96 11.47 -46.05
C LEU A 784 25.20 10.66 -47.09
N ALA A 785 24.55 11.32 -48.04
CA ALA A 785 23.66 10.69 -49.03
C ALA A 785 23.96 11.19 -50.45
N PRO A 786 25.19 11.01 -50.97
CA PRO A 786 25.61 11.59 -52.25
C PRO A 786 24.81 11.06 -53.46
N GLU A 787 24.18 9.89 -53.32
CA GLU A 787 23.35 9.26 -54.36
C GLU A 787 21.88 9.74 -54.33
N MET A 788 21.47 10.48 -53.29
CA MET A 788 20.10 10.99 -53.16
C MET A 788 20.01 12.42 -53.69
N ASN A 789 19.09 12.66 -54.63
CA ASN A 789 18.75 14.02 -55.04
C ASN A 789 17.84 14.69 -53.97
N LEU A 790 18.44 15.60 -53.21
CA LEU A 790 17.80 16.32 -52.11
C LEU A 790 17.63 17.82 -52.41
N SER A 791 17.65 18.21 -53.69
CA SER A 791 17.37 19.58 -54.11
C SER A 791 15.92 19.98 -53.79
N ASN A 792 15.65 21.28 -53.68
CA ASN A 792 14.32 21.78 -53.34
C ASN A 792 13.23 21.35 -54.34
N ASP A 793 13.58 21.25 -55.63
CA ASP A 793 12.64 20.86 -56.68
C ASP A 793 12.27 19.37 -56.60
N ASP A 794 13.24 18.50 -56.30
CA ASP A 794 13.06 17.05 -56.27
C ASP A 794 12.64 16.54 -54.88
N PHE A 795 12.97 17.27 -53.82
CA PHE A 795 12.64 16.96 -52.44
C PHE A 795 12.07 18.17 -51.69
N PRO A 796 10.86 18.65 -52.04
CA PRO A 796 10.28 19.84 -51.45
C PRO A 796 9.95 19.64 -49.97
N PHE A 797 9.76 20.73 -49.21
CA PHE A 797 9.27 20.68 -47.83
C PHE A 797 8.02 19.81 -47.68
N LEU A 798 7.92 19.06 -46.58
CA LEU A 798 6.91 18.04 -46.31
C LEU A 798 6.89 16.91 -47.36
N SER A 799 8.08 16.39 -47.68
CA SER A 799 8.29 15.19 -48.49
C SER A 799 9.05 14.12 -47.74
N PHE A 800 8.99 12.92 -48.27
CA PHE A 800 9.65 11.72 -47.77
C PHE A 800 10.30 10.94 -48.92
N LYS A 801 11.50 10.40 -48.68
CA LYS A 801 12.22 9.50 -49.59
C LYS A 801 12.89 8.36 -48.83
N GLU A 802 12.93 7.19 -49.45
CA GLU A 802 13.79 6.08 -49.02
C GLU A 802 15.09 6.10 -49.82
N GLY A 803 16.19 5.73 -49.17
CA GLY A 803 17.50 5.71 -49.81
C GLY A 803 18.59 5.22 -48.88
N THR A 804 19.83 5.58 -49.21
CA THR A 804 21.01 5.23 -48.42
C THR A 804 21.61 6.50 -47.82
N VAL A 805 21.84 6.50 -46.50
CA VAL A 805 22.49 7.59 -45.76
C VAL A 805 23.61 6.98 -44.93
N ALA A 806 24.85 7.46 -45.10
CA ALA A 806 26.06 6.90 -44.49
C ALA A 806 26.22 5.38 -44.70
N GLY A 807 25.81 4.87 -45.88
CA GLY A 807 25.80 3.44 -46.18
C GLY A 807 24.67 2.63 -45.52
N LEU A 808 23.79 3.28 -44.75
CA LEU A 808 22.66 2.66 -44.06
C LEU A 808 21.37 2.85 -44.86
N LYS A 809 20.51 1.81 -44.89
CA LYS A 809 19.16 1.96 -45.44
C LYS A 809 18.35 2.87 -44.53
N ALA A 810 17.91 3.99 -45.09
CA ALA A 810 17.30 5.06 -44.33
C ALA A 810 16.05 5.61 -45.00
N ARG A 811 15.27 6.27 -44.16
CA ARG A 811 14.06 7.00 -44.49
C ARG A 811 14.29 8.45 -44.16
N VAL A 812 14.35 9.31 -45.17
CA VAL A 812 14.64 10.74 -45.01
C VAL A 812 13.36 11.54 -45.17
N PHE A 813 13.04 12.37 -44.18
CA PHE A 813 11.89 13.27 -44.17
C PHE A 813 12.35 14.70 -44.17
N ARG A 814 11.68 15.56 -44.95
CA ARG A 814 11.90 17.00 -44.92
C ARG A 814 10.82 17.68 -44.10
N ILE A 815 10.98 17.61 -42.78
CA ILE A 815 10.08 18.12 -41.75
C ILE A 815 10.90 19.02 -40.84
N SER A 816 10.32 20.13 -40.39
CA SER A 816 11.02 21.07 -39.51
C SER A 816 10.12 21.49 -38.36
N PHE A 817 10.64 21.36 -37.15
CA PHE A 817 10.05 21.90 -35.92
C PHE A 817 10.82 23.11 -35.40
N THR A 818 11.82 23.58 -36.15
CA THR A 818 12.65 24.76 -35.82
C THR A 818 12.35 25.93 -36.75
N GLY A 819 11.75 25.68 -37.92
CA GLY A 819 11.57 26.68 -38.98
C GLY A 819 12.78 26.83 -39.91
N GLU A 820 13.89 26.12 -39.66
CA GLU A 820 15.03 26.02 -40.57
C GLU A 820 14.84 24.87 -41.57
N LEU A 821 15.72 24.78 -42.59
CA LEU A 821 15.90 23.57 -43.38
C LEU A 821 16.27 22.40 -42.45
N THR A 822 15.48 21.34 -42.49
CA THR A 822 15.64 20.19 -41.59
C THR A 822 15.40 18.87 -42.32
N TYR A 823 16.25 17.88 -41.99
CA TYR A 823 16.13 16.49 -42.44
C TYR A 823 16.05 15.58 -41.22
N GLU A 824 14.98 14.78 -41.13
CA GLU A 824 14.88 13.69 -40.16
C GLU A 824 15.20 12.36 -40.83
N ILE A 825 16.13 11.61 -40.25
CA ILE A 825 16.66 10.38 -40.83
C ILE A 825 16.30 9.22 -39.91
N ASN A 826 15.44 8.33 -40.41
CA ASN A 826 15.02 7.11 -39.73
C ASN A 826 15.85 5.93 -40.22
N VAL A 827 16.52 5.24 -39.29
CA VAL A 827 17.23 3.97 -39.51
C VAL A 827 16.74 2.92 -38.51
N PRO A 828 16.89 1.61 -38.79
CA PRO A 828 16.63 0.57 -37.79
C PRO A 828 17.30 0.91 -36.45
N TRP A 829 16.58 0.70 -35.34
CA TRP A 829 16.99 1.16 -34.00
C TRP A 829 18.45 0.86 -33.64
N ALA A 830 18.90 -0.36 -33.92
CA ALA A 830 20.27 -0.81 -33.64
C ALA A 830 21.37 -0.04 -34.39
N GLN A 831 21.02 0.69 -35.45
CA GLN A 831 21.92 1.49 -36.27
C GLN A 831 21.92 2.97 -35.88
N GLY A 832 21.11 3.38 -34.89
CA GLY A 832 20.99 4.77 -34.46
C GLY A 832 22.33 5.40 -34.05
N ARG A 833 23.13 4.70 -33.24
CA ARG A 833 24.47 5.17 -32.85
C ARG A 833 25.40 5.41 -34.04
N ALA A 834 25.43 4.45 -34.98
CA ALA A 834 26.28 4.56 -36.17
C ALA A 834 25.87 5.74 -37.05
N LEU A 835 24.57 5.96 -37.24
CA LEU A 835 24.07 7.13 -37.95
C LEU A 835 24.45 8.43 -37.24
N TRP A 836 24.25 8.50 -35.92
CA TRP A 836 24.58 9.68 -35.13
C TRP A 836 26.05 10.08 -35.27
N GLU A 837 26.97 9.11 -35.13
CA GLU A 837 28.40 9.37 -35.29
C GLU A 837 28.76 9.82 -36.71
N ALA A 838 28.19 9.19 -37.73
CA ALA A 838 28.41 9.60 -39.11
C ALA A 838 27.90 11.04 -39.36
N VAL A 839 26.77 11.42 -38.77
CA VAL A 839 26.23 12.79 -38.85
C VAL A 839 27.17 13.79 -38.17
N MET A 840 27.63 13.48 -36.96
CA MET A 840 28.58 14.31 -36.23
C MET A 840 29.90 14.49 -36.99
N GLU A 841 30.42 13.42 -37.59
CA GLU A 841 31.65 13.45 -38.39
C GLU A 841 31.47 14.29 -39.67
N ALA A 842 30.40 14.04 -40.44
CA ALA A 842 30.13 14.77 -41.67
C ALA A 842 29.89 16.28 -41.43
N GLY A 843 29.30 16.62 -40.29
CA GLY A 843 28.99 17.98 -39.87
C GLY A 843 30.14 18.74 -39.19
N ALA A 844 31.25 18.08 -38.85
CA ALA A 844 32.33 18.68 -38.05
C ALA A 844 32.94 19.94 -38.70
N GLU A 845 33.07 19.99 -40.03
CA GLU A 845 33.59 21.18 -40.74
C GLU A 845 32.64 22.38 -40.69
N PHE A 846 31.38 22.17 -40.30
CA PHE A 846 30.34 23.18 -40.16
C PHE A 846 30.02 23.50 -38.70
N ASP A 847 30.86 23.06 -37.75
CA ASP A 847 30.65 23.21 -36.31
C ASP A 847 29.30 22.63 -35.83
N ILE A 848 28.96 21.44 -36.34
CA ILE A 848 27.70 20.77 -35.98
C ILE A 848 27.56 20.63 -34.46
N THR A 849 26.44 21.13 -33.95
CA THR A 849 26.21 21.19 -32.50
C THR A 849 25.07 20.25 -32.09
N PRO A 850 25.30 19.26 -31.21
CA PRO A 850 24.21 18.50 -30.62
C PRO A 850 23.37 19.43 -29.73
N TYR A 851 22.05 19.31 -29.80
CA TYR A 851 21.15 20.07 -28.95
C TYR A 851 20.04 19.19 -28.37
N GLY A 852 19.56 19.58 -27.20
CA GLY A 852 18.54 18.83 -26.46
C GLY A 852 17.13 19.41 -26.56
N THR A 853 16.25 18.94 -25.70
CA THR A 853 14.84 19.35 -25.65
C THR A 853 14.64 20.82 -25.29
N GLU A 854 15.51 21.42 -24.47
CA GLU A 854 15.37 22.83 -24.09
C GLU A 854 15.58 23.74 -25.31
N SER A 855 16.67 23.53 -26.04
CA SER A 855 16.91 24.26 -27.29
C SER A 855 15.86 23.95 -28.36
N MET A 856 15.35 22.72 -28.43
CA MET A 856 14.20 22.40 -29.27
C MET A 856 12.96 23.24 -28.89
N HIS A 857 12.68 23.40 -27.60
CA HIS A 857 11.55 24.22 -27.11
C HIS A 857 11.72 25.71 -27.40
N ILE A 858 12.94 26.24 -27.31
CA ILE A 858 13.23 27.63 -27.70
C ILE A 858 12.99 27.81 -29.22
N LEU A 859 13.59 26.95 -30.04
CA LEU A 859 13.54 27.06 -31.51
C LEU A 859 12.12 26.94 -32.06
N ARG A 860 11.29 26.06 -31.49
CA ARG A 860 9.88 25.92 -31.89
C ARG A 860 9.02 27.08 -31.40
N ALA A 861 9.30 27.60 -30.19
CA ALA A 861 8.53 28.72 -29.62
C ALA A 861 8.81 30.03 -30.38
N GLU A 862 10.03 30.22 -30.89
CA GLU A 862 10.35 31.32 -31.82
C GLU A 862 9.45 31.29 -33.08
N LYS A 863 9.03 30.10 -33.52
CA LYS A 863 8.10 29.90 -34.65
C LYS A 863 6.62 29.89 -34.24
N GLY A 864 6.30 30.03 -32.96
CA GLY A 864 4.94 29.90 -32.44
C GLY A 864 4.35 28.50 -32.58
N PHE A 865 5.18 27.47 -32.75
CA PHE A 865 4.71 26.09 -32.77
C PHE A 865 4.36 25.62 -31.36
N ILE A 866 3.34 24.79 -31.26
CA ILE A 866 2.81 24.28 -29.99
C ILE A 866 3.62 23.07 -29.50
N ILE A 867 3.60 22.82 -28.20
CA ILE A 867 3.83 21.51 -27.61
C ILE A 867 2.52 21.09 -26.92
N VAL A 868 1.98 19.95 -27.32
CA VAL A 868 0.83 19.35 -26.64
C VAL A 868 1.19 19.06 -25.18
N GLY A 869 0.31 19.46 -24.26
CA GLY A 869 0.56 19.40 -22.81
C GLY A 869 1.22 20.66 -22.23
N GLN A 870 1.74 21.56 -23.07
CA GLN A 870 2.32 22.85 -22.66
C GLN A 870 1.46 24.03 -23.16
N GLU A 871 1.20 24.11 -24.47
CA GLU A 871 0.23 25.05 -25.05
C GLU A 871 -1.21 24.51 -25.02
N THR A 872 -1.38 23.23 -24.68
CA THR A 872 -2.69 22.60 -24.51
C THR A 872 -2.81 22.00 -23.12
N ASP A 873 -3.98 22.15 -22.50
CA ASP A 873 -4.26 21.73 -21.12
C ASP A 873 -5.53 20.87 -21.02
N GLY A 874 -5.94 20.26 -22.13
CA GLY A 874 -7.21 19.53 -22.25
C GLY A 874 -8.44 20.43 -22.42
N THR A 875 -8.29 21.77 -22.47
CA THR A 875 -9.40 22.71 -22.70
C THR A 875 -9.23 23.56 -23.97
N THR A 876 -8.18 23.27 -24.74
CA THR A 876 -7.72 24.08 -25.85
C THR A 876 -8.09 23.43 -27.19
N THR A 877 -8.85 24.15 -28.01
CA THR A 877 -9.24 23.73 -29.36
C THR A 877 -8.20 24.15 -30.40
N PRO A 878 -8.20 23.59 -31.62
CA PRO A 878 -7.35 24.09 -32.71
C PRO A 878 -7.53 25.59 -33.00
N GLN A 879 -8.74 26.11 -32.80
CA GLN A 879 -9.07 27.52 -33.01
C GLN A 879 -8.45 28.40 -31.93
N ASP A 880 -8.47 27.94 -30.68
CA ASP A 880 -7.83 28.63 -29.56
C ASP A 880 -6.32 28.79 -29.80
N LEU A 881 -5.68 27.79 -30.43
CA LEU A 881 -4.26 27.81 -30.80
C LEU A 881 -3.94 28.74 -31.99
N GLY A 882 -4.93 29.43 -32.57
CA GLY A 882 -4.75 30.16 -33.83
C GLY A 882 -4.59 29.25 -35.05
N MET A 883 -4.80 27.94 -34.90
CA MET A 883 -4.63 26.93 -35.94
C MET A 883 -5.95 26.55 -36.61
N GLY A 884 -6.93 27.46 -36.65
CA GLY A 884 -8.22 27.22 -37.32
C GLY A 884 -8.10 26.85 -38.81
N TRP A 885 -6.97 27.15 -39.44
CA TRP A 885 -6.64 26.75 -40.82
C TRP A 885 -6.51 25.23 -41.01
N ILE A 886 -6.16 24.47 -39.96
CA ILE A 886 -5.99 23.01 -40.02
C ILE A 886 -7.30 22.26 -39.78
N VAL A 887 -8.37 22.96 -39.41
CA VAL A 887 -9.69 22.37 -39.19
C VAL A 887 -10.44 22.30 -40.51
N SER A 888 -10.68 21.10 -41.02
CA SER A 888 -11.33 20.95 -42.33
C SER A 888 -12.79 21.40 -42.31
N LYS A 889 -13.12 22.34 -43.18
CA LYS A 889 -14.50 22.75 -43.49
C LYS A 889 -15.18 21.86 -44.53
N LYS A 890 -14.41 21.04 -45.25
CA LYS A 890 -14.87 20.26 -46.41
C LYS A 890 -15.21 18.81 -46.07
N LYS A 891 -14.57 18.25 -45.03
CA LYS A 891 -14.89 16.89 -44.57
C LYS A 891 -16.30 16.87 -43.98
N PRO A 892 -17.11 15.83 -44.20
CA PRO A 892 -18.42 15.72 -43.57
C PRO A 892 -18.27 15.76 -42.05
N ASP A 893 -17.40 14.91 -41.51
CA ASP A 893 -17.10 14.84 -40.09
C ASP A 893 -15.65 14.43 -39.80
N PHE A 894 -15.25 14.55 -38.53
CA PHE A 894 -14.07 13.96 -37.89
C PHE A 894 -14.25 14.06 -36.37
N ILE A 895 -13.51 13.25 -35.62
CA ILE A 895 -13.60 13.22 -34.15
C ILE A 895 -13.38 14.63 -33.57
N GLY A 896 -14.35 15.10 -32.79
CA GLY A 896 -14.31 16.42 -32.13
C GLY A 896 -14.96 17.56 -32.91
N LYS A 897 -15.17 17.44 -34.23
CA LYS A 897 -15.73 18.52 -35.07
C LYS A 897 -17.08 19.03 -34.55
N ARG A 898 -17.95 18.09 -34.15
CA ARG A 898 -19.29 18.38 -33.62
C ARG A 898 -19.26 19.30 -32.40
N SER A 899 -18.20 19.22 -31.60
CA SER A 899 -18.11 19.94 -30.32
C SER A 899 -17.78 21.42 -30.48
N TYR A 900 -17.28 21.85 -31.65
CA TYR A 900 -16.98 23.26 -31.90
C TYR A 900 -18.20 24.18 -31.94
N SER A 901 -19.41 23.64 -32.16
CA SER A 901 -20.65 24.42 -32.15
C SER A 901 -21.34 24.50 -30.78
N ARG A 902 -20.72 23.96 -29.71
CA ARG A 902 -21.28 24.05 -28.36
C ARG A 902 -21.15 25.47 -27.81
N MET A 903 -21.98 25.79 -26.80
CA MET A 903 -22.03 27.12 -26.20
C MET A 903 -20.65 27.61 -25.70
N ASP A 904 -19.89 26.74 -25.03
CA ASP A 904 -18.57 27.11 -24.48
C ASP A 904 -17.49 27.33 -25.57
N THR A 905 -17.43 26.48 -26.59
CA THR A 905 -16.46 26.62 -27.70
C THR A 905 -16.83 27.75 -28.65
N SER A 906 -18.08 28.23 -28.60
CA SER A 906 -18.56 29.39 -29.37
C SER A 906 -18.37 30.72 -28.66
N ARG A 907 -17.85 30.74 -27.42
CA ARG A 907 -17.60 32.00 -26.69
C ARG A 907 -16.56 32.85 -27.39
N THR A 908 -16.71 34.17 -27.31
CA THR A 908 -15.77 35.15 -27.87
C THR A 908 -14.60 35.48 -26.94
N ASP A 909 -14.65 35.03 -25.69
CA ASP A 909 -13.66 35.30 -24.64
C ASP A 909 -12.85 34.05 -24.24
N ARG A 910 -12.79 33.04 -25.13
CA ARG A 910 -11.94 31.86 -24.92
C ARG A 910 -10.47 32.28 -24.82
N LYS A 911 -9.68 31.52 -24.05
CA LYS A 911 -8.23 31.75 -24.03
C LYS A 911 -7.66 31.34 -25.38
N GLN A 912 -6.86 32.22 -25.95
CA GLN A 912 -6.29 32.07 -27.28
C GLN A 912 -4.78 32.23 -27.21
N LEU A 913 -4.06 31.42 -27.99
CA LEU A 913 -2.60 31.44 -28.06
C LEU A 913 -2.14 32.74 -28.72
N VAL A 914 -1.28 33.45 -28.02
CA VAL A 914 -0.63 34.71 -28.42
C VAL A 914 0.82 34.70 -28.00
N GLY A 915 1.63 35.58 -28.61
CA GLY A 915 2.97 35.90 -28.13
C GLY A 915 2.93 37.03 -27.10
N LEU A 916 3.93 37.09 -26.21
CA LEU A 916 4.16 38.21 -25.31
C LEU A 916 5.60 38.72 -25.45
N MET A 917 5.77 40.03 -25.47
CA MET A 917 7.07 40.70 -25.37
C MET A 917 7.10 41.59 -24.12
N THR A 918 8.04 41.36 -23.22
CA THR A 918 8.20 42.18 -22.01
C THR A 918 8.76 43.55 -22.35
N ASP A 919 8.40 44.58 -21.57
CA ASP A 919 8.95 45.92 -21.76
C ASP A 919 10.47 45.96 -21.55
N ASN A 920 10.97 45.14 -20.61
CA ASN A 920 12.39 44.85 -20.48
C ASN A 920 12.73 43.61 -21.34
N PRO A 921 13.49 43.75 -22.45
CA PRO A 921 13.76 42.65 -23.37
C PRO A 921 14.65 41.55 -22.78
N SER A 922 15.27 41.75 -21.62
CA SER A 922 16.03 40.69 -20.92
C SER A 922 15.21 39.95 -19.87
N GLU A 923 13.98 40.38 -19.60
CA GLU A 923 13.13 39.78 -18.57
C GLU A 923 12.33 38.61 -19.14
N VAL A 924 12.70 37.39 -18.75
CA VAL A 924 11.97 36.16 -19.09
C VAL A 924 10.82 35.97 -18.10
N LEU A 925 9.61 35.73 -18.61
CA LEU A 925 8.45 35.47 -17.77
C LEU A 925 8.51 34.04 -17.22
N PRO A 926 8.15 33.78 -15.96
CA PRO A 926 8.00 32.41 -15.49
C PRO A 926 6.88 31.69 -16.26
N GLU A 927 7.13 30.49 -16.76
CA GLU A 927 6.07 29.61 -17.25
C GLU A 927 5.04 29.36 -16.14
N GLY A 928 3.74 29.39 -16.47
CA GLY A 928 2.63 29.32 -15.51
C GLY A 928 2.28 30.65 -14.83
N ALA A 929 3.01 31.74 -15.10
CA ALA A 929 2.67 33.06 -14.57
C ALA A 929 1.24 33.47 -14.97
N GLN A 930 0.44 33.87 -13.99
CA GLN A 930 -0.94 34.31 -14.20
C GLN A 930 -0.96 35.71 -14.79
N LEU A 931 -1.86 35.95 -15.73
CA LEU A 931 -1.96 37.21 -16.44
C LEU A 931 -3.21 37.98 -16.03
N VAL A 932 -3.08 39.31 -15.92
CA VAL A 932 -4.17 40.26 -15.65
C VAL A 932 -4.09 41.44 -16.61
N PHE A 933 -5.23 42.00 -17.01
CA PHE A 933 -5.26 43.23 -17.82
C PHE A 933 -4.98 44.49 -16.99
N ASP A 934 -5.34 44.50 -15.69
CA ASP A 934 -5.10 45.62 -14.78
C ASP A 934 -4.31 45.16 -13.56
N LYS A 935 -3.09 45.68 -13.42
CA LYS A 935 -2.21 45.40 -12.27
C LYS A 935 -2.74 45.94 -10.93
N ASN A 936 -3.69 46.87 -10.96
CA ASN A 936 -4.30 47.49 -9.78
C ASN A 936 -5.69 46.93 -9.46
N ALA A 937 -6.13 45.86 -10.15
CA ALA A 937 -7.44 45.26 -9.91
C ALA A 937 -7.63 44.88 -8.43
N PRO A 938 -8.85 45.04 -7.87
CA PRO A 938 -9.12 44.68 -6.49
C PRO A 938 -8.91 43.18 -6.27
N ARG A 939 -8.43 42.80 -5.07
CA ARG A 939 -8.27 41.39 -4.72
C ARG A 939 -9.63 40.78 -4.36
N PRO A 940 -9.94 39.56 -4.82
CA PRO A 940 -9.15 38.72 -5.72
C PRO A 940 -9.12 39.24 -7.17
N MET A 941 -7.93 39.31 -7.76
CA MET A 941 -7.73 39.84 -9.12
C MET A 941 -8.26 38.83 -10.16
N PRO A 942 -9.11 39.26 -11.12
CA PRO A 942 -9.56 38.38 -12.20
C PRO A 942 -8.41 37.97 -13.13
N MET A 943 -8.13 36.67 -13.21
CA MET A 943 -7.14 36.13 -14.13
C MET A 943 -7.73 36.05 -15.56
N VAL A 944 -6.91 36.46 -16.53
CA VAL A 944 -7.31 36.54 -17.93
C VAL A 944 -6.52 35.59 -18.82
N GLY A 945 -5.53 34.91 -18.28
CA GLY A 945 -4.68 33.99 -19.02
C GLY A 945 -3.49 33.52 -18.20
N HIS A 946 -2.58 32.82 -18.86
CA HIS A 946 -1.32 32.39 -18.28
C HIS A 946 -0.25 32.23 -19.37
N VAL A 947 1.01 32.35 -18.97
CA VAL A 947 2.17 32.03 -19.81
C VAL A 947 2.32 30.51 -19.91
N THR A 948 2.45 29.98 -21.12
CA THR A 948 2.61 28.54 -21.39
C THR A 948 4.08 28.17 -21.63
N SER A 949 4.78 28.99 -22.41
CA SER A 949 6.20 28.83 -22.71
C SER A 949 6.92 30.16 -22.59
N SER A 950 8.14 30.22 -22.05
CA SER A 950 8.91 31.47 -22.05
C SER A 950 10.41 31.26 -22.00
N TYR A 951 11.11 32.01 -22.84
CA TYR A 951 12.54 31.85 -23.05
C TYR A 951 13.21 33.20 -23.30
N TYR A 952 14.54 33.24 -23.10
CA TYR A 952 15.36 34.24 -23.77
C TYR A 952 15.80 33.70 -25.13
N SER A 953 15.48 34.40 -26.22
CA SER A 953 15.93 33.99 -27.56
C SER A 953 17.24 34.71 -27.89
N ALA A 954 18.34 33.96 -27.93
CA ALA A 954 19.62 34.48 -28.39
C ALA A 954 19.61 34.90 -29.86
N ALA A 955 18.79 34.26 -30.70
CA ALA A 955 18.65 34.60 -32.11
C ALA A 955 17.94 35.96 -32.33
N LEU A 956 16.99 36.30 -31.45
CA LEU A 956 16.24 37.55 -31.50
C LEU A 956 16.83 38.65 -30.60
N GLY A 957 17.68 38.28 -29.64
CA GLY A 957 18.31 39.20 -28.68
C GLY A 957 17.38 39.69 -27.57
N HIS A 958 16.21 39.07 -27.39
CA HIS A 958 15.24 39.43 -26.37
C HIS A 958 14.42 38.22 -25.88
N SER A 959 13.74 38.39 -24.74
CA SER A 959 12.79 37.42 -24.21
C SER A 959 11.55 37.31 -25.08
N ILE A 960 11.00 36.11 -25.13
CA ILE A 960 9.76 35.76 -25.81
C ILE A 960 8.93 34.90 -24.88
N ALA A 961 7.61 34.96 -25.02
CA ALA A 961 6.73 34.01 -24.36
C ALA A 961 5.50 33.69 -25.21
N LEU A 962 5.02 32.46 -25.12
CA LEU A 962 3.70 32.06 -25.58
C LEU A 962 2.75 32.06 -24.39
N ALA A 963 1.50 32.47 -24.62
CA ALA A 963 0.49 32.56 -23.58
C ALA A 963 -0.91 32.28 -24.12
N LEU A 964 -1.76 31.72 -23.24
CA LEU A 964 -3.19 31.55 -23.49
C LEU A 964 -3.95 32.69 -22.81
N VAL A 965 -4.44 33.65 -23.59
CA VAL A 965 -5.09 34.89 -23.11
C VAL A 965 -6.54 34.97 -23.59
N LYS A 966 -7.49 35.27 -22.69
CA LYS A 966 -8.91 35.44 -23.00
C LYS A 966 -9.12 36.50 -24.08
N GLY A 967 -9.68 36.08 -25.22
CA GLY A 967 -9.87 36.93 -26.40
C GLY A 967 -8.56 37.45 -27.00
N GLY A 968 -7.43 36.78 -26.76
CA GLY A 968 -6.09 37.27 -27.08
C GLY A 968 -5.91 37.74 -28.53
N HIS A 969 -6.56 37.11 -29.51
CA HIS A 969 -6.43 37.49 -30.93
C HIS A 969 -6.97 38.90 -31.22
N SER A 970 -7.97 39.38 -30.47
CA SER A 970 -8.51 40.74 -30.65
C SER A 970 -7.74 41.82 -29.87
N LYS A 971 -6.73 41.42 -29.09
CA LYS A 971 -5.98 42.27 -28.17
C LYS A 971 -4.54 42.53 -28.60
N MET A 972 -4.26 42.34 -29.87
CA MET A 972 -2.91 42.50 -30.41
C MET A 972 -2.40 43.93 -30.18
N GLY A 973 -1.23 44.06 -29.57
CA GLY A 973 -0.62 45.33 -29.20
C GLY A 973 -1.06 45.90 -27.84
N GLU A 974 -2.07 45.31 -27.18
CA GLU A 974 -2.48 45.71 -25.82
C GLU A 974 -1.43 45.33 -24.76
N THR A 975 -1.41 46.08 -23.67
CA THR A 975 -0.59 45.79 -22.49
C THR A 975 -1.24 44.72 -21.61
N ILE A 976 -0.41 43.82 -21.06
CA ILE A 976 -0.81 42.80 -20.10
C ILE A 976 0.22 42.70 -18.97
N HIS A 977 -0.20 42.26 -17.79
CA HIS A 977 0.64 42.22 -16.60
C HIS A 977 0.71 40.81 -16.01
N ALA A 978 1.91 40.43 -15.56
CA ALA A 978 2.17 39.22 -14.80
C ALA A 978 2.55 39.58 -13.35
N PRO A 979 1.61 39.61 -12.40
CA PRO A 979 1.91 39.80 -10.98
C PRO A 979 2.62 38.56 -10.42
N LEU A 980 3.87 38.74 -10.00
CA LEU A 980 4.68 37.76 -9.30
C LEU A 980 4.69 38.07 -7.79
N LEU A 981 5.37 37.24 -6.99
CA LEU A 981 5.42 37.41 -5.54
C LEU A 981 6.07 38.73 -5.09
N ASP A 982 7.09 39.18 -5.83
CA ASP A 982 7.97 40.28 -5.50
C ASP A 982 7.82 41.50 -6.44
N LYS A 983 7.31 41.30 -7.66
CA LYS A 983 7.17 42.35 -8.68
C LYS A 983 6.01 42.07 -9.64
N THR A 984 5.62 43.07 -10.43
CA THR A 984 4.72 42.89 -11.56
C THR A 984 5.47 43.18 -12.85
N VAL A 985 5.54 42.19 -13.75
CA VAL A 985 6.15 42.35 -15.06
C VAL A 985 5.10 42.82 -16.06
N THR A 986 5.46 43.80 -16.89
CA THR A 986 4.59 44.30 -17.96
C THR A 986 5.06 43.76 -19.30
N ALA A 987 4.10 43.31 -20.11
CA ALA A 987 4.34 42.81 -21.45
C ALA A 987 3.28 43.33 -22.43
N ARG A 988 3.58 43.20 -23.72
CA ARG A 988 2.69 43.49 -24.84
C ARG A 988 2.24 42.20 -25.49
N ILE A 989 0.96 42.09 -25.79
CA ILE A 989 0.41 40.98 -26.59
C ILE A 989 0.84 41.17 -28.05
N VAL A 990 1.49 40.15 -28.63
CA VAL A 990 2.01 40.16 -30.00
C VAL A 990 1.68 38.86 -30.72
N ASP A 991 2.03 38.79 -32.00
CA ASP A 991 1.93 37.57 -32.80
C ASP A 991 2.78 36.46 -32.16
N PRO A 992 2.29 35.20 -32.06
CA PRO A 992 3.07 34.10 -31.49
C PRO A 992 4.28 33.69 -32.35
N VAL A 993 4.38 34.15 -33.61
CA VAL A 993 5.52 33.88 -34.49
C VAL A 993 6.52 35.03 -34.42
N PHE A 994 7.62 34.81 -33.69
CA PHE A 994 8.66 35.84 -33.44
C PHE A 994 9.78 35.84 -34.48
N TYR A 995 10.04 34.69 -35.11
CA TYR A 995 11.17 34.49 -36.01
C TYR A 995 10.71 34.03 -37.41
N ASP A 996 11.20 34.70 -38.45
CA ASP A 996 10.98 34.35 -39.86
C ASP A 996 9.50 34.07 -40.19
N LYS A 997 8.63 35.06 -39.95
CA LYS A 997 7.18 34.89 -40.08
C LYS A 997 6.73 34.44 -41.47
N GLU A 998 7.43 34.88 -42.52
CA GLU A 998 7.15 34.50 -43.91
C GLU A 998 7.69 33.11 -44.28
N GLY A 999 8.53 32.49 -43.43
CA GLY A 999 9.02 31.13 -43.60
C GLY A 999 10.09 30.99 -44.70
N GLU A 1000 10.86 32.06 -44.96
CA GLU A 1000 11.85 32.10 -46.04
C GLU A 1000 13.00 31.10 -45.81
N LYS A 1001 13.28 30.75 -44.55
CA LYS A 1001 14.42 29.89 -44.17
C LYS A 1001 14.16 28.38 -44.25
N LEU A 1002 12.92 27.96 -44.53
CA LEU A 1002 12.57 26.53 -44.67
C LEU A 1002 13.27 25.83 -45.86
N ASN A 1003 13.84 26.61 -46.79
CA ASN A 1003 14.45 26.13 -48.02
C ASN A 1003 15.99 26.18 -48.05
N GLY A 1004 16.62 26.61 -46.94
CA GLY A 1004 18.07 26.71 -46.79
C GLY A 1004 18.64 28.02 -47.28
#